data_AF-F4PI60-F1
#
_entry.id   AF-F4PI60-F1
#
_cell.length_a   1.000
_cell.length_b   1.000
_cell.length_c   1.000
_cell.angle_alpha   90.00
_cell.angle_beta   90.00
_cell.angle_gamma   90.00
#
_symmetry.space_group_name_H-M   'P 1'
#
loop_
_entity.id
_entity.type
_entity.pdbx_description
1 polymer ?
#
loop_
_entity_poly.entity_id
_entity_poly.type
_entity_poly.pdbx_seq_one_letter_code
_entity_poly.pdbx_strand_id
1 'polypeptide(L)'
;MVDSIVAQQTTVSVAKTPKVQEVPKIPNPQRDNIRFGPTPVDGSGSKGGSSLCIIHTLNESTTLEYSSSCYSNTNRIMDKKYIILLFKNIYLREQVKKFFPKPDLVEGLRVYRYDHWHTANQMLEYGYGGLLLDKINRGIVVPFQGNQAIELICEKVTDYDMFMQFYNLKRDAFLSKHLVSCAIKGGNVRIVQTLLDQITPMTVCTDNAYVMAVYHGRLDVLKLLIERKVEYCAGDISRSLQLLDSGWTSNDLSCYGLRLDTLTIRDATDAMAAFNFLKNSKQFKSIPDVFNQGPDFNERKGNFGPFVRYEEFLKRHPHMLDNRPYLTEYIRLLQSGSSFGRSKLQRIKHELSDPKLNIQDLLKDKTTKWYKIRALIKCGSLDDMPAIIRSIDIGGPEVFDEAVSRKDENAHLVVELLLSSGMSIPQPWRRRKVDSDKTWDLLEPLLPHGSEREPQRDSSNHYVDNRKESSRRANVICKCMSLELFFVHCRQYTKYSQYDHDHLYSVITNGSAQSLEFVKSIVQHPKFPTKESICLTKIASSGSILMIDYFKSLYPLCYTDRAHSRALLESGQVDVLKHYITKQPKLKRILSGLVTRAYIKYLLTENHMEMFLYLLKKGYLEYYNGLQSTSAYKKDPIWKGIILFAKDRYNNPQETDDDDDDEEDEDEEEEEEEEEDEEKEEIIKIQPKRKKPEAKQEPNGTTKTKMKKIEQPKKKSKK
;
A
#
# COMPACT_ATOMS: atom_id res chain seq x y z
N MET A 1 36.62 19.45 53.82
CA MET A 1 36.70 19.44 55.29
C MET A 1 35.94 18.20 55.75
N VAL A 2 36.56 17.03 55.63
CA VAL A 2 37.63 16.47 56.49
C VAL A 2 36.99 15.68 57.64
N ASP A 3 36.91 14.37 57.38
CA ASP A 3 37.35 13.24 58.19
C ASP A 3 36.85 12.94 59.61
N SER A 4 36.78 11.61 59.79
CA SER A 4 37.14 10.84 61.00
C SER A 4 35.94 10.42 61.85
N ILE A 5 35.73 9.13 62.21
CA ILE A 5 36.61 8.27 63.03
C ILE A 5 36.13 6.79 63.00
N VAL A 6 37.08 5.86 62.77
CA VAL A 6 37.33 4.52 63.40
C VAL A 6 36.26 3.40 63.27
N ALA A 7 36.47 2.25 62.60
CA ALA A 7 37.47 1.16 62.71
C ALA A 7 37.33 0.24 63.95
N GLN A 8 36.75 -0.96 63.76
CA GLN A 8 37.09 -2.17 64.53
C GLN A 8 37.15 -3.39 63.60
N GLN A 9 38.34 -4.00 63.56
CA GLN A 9 38.62 -5.34 63.02
C GLN A 9 38.61 -6.36 64.17
N THR A 10 38.14 -7.58 63.88
CA THR A 10 38.55 -8.94 64.36
C THR A 10 37.32 -9.85 64.17
N THR A 11 37.34 -11.10 63.70
CA THR A 11 38.36 -12.14 63.51
C THR A 11 37.76 -13.22 62.58
N VAL A 12 38.65 -13.97 61.93
CA VAL A 12 38.39 -15.12 61.05
C VAL A 12 37.87 -16.34 61.83
N SER A 13 36.89 -17.07 61.28
CA SER A 13 36.74 -18.50 61.54
C SER A 13 36.27 -19.26 60.29
N VAL A 14 37.14 -20.13 59.80
CA VAL A 14 36.93 -21.14 58.77
C VAL A 14 36.12 -22.30 59.34
N ALA A 15 35.02 -22.71 58.70
CA ALA A 15 34.54 -24.10 58.77
C ALA A 15 33.47 -24.44 57.70
N LYS A 16 33.83 -25.45 56.89
CA LYS A 16 33.02 -26.58 56.42
C LYS A 16 31.87 -26.36 55.43
N THR A 17 32.18 -26.73 54.19
CA THR A 17 31.28 -27.27 53.16
C THR A 17 30.26 -28.28 53.69
N PRO A 18 28.95 -28.15 53.37
CA PRO A 18 28.02 -29.26 53.46
C PRO A 18 27.88 -30.00 52.12
N LYS A 19 27.64 -31.30 52.28
CA LYS A 19 27.59 -32.36 51.29
C LYS A 19 26.47 -32.19 50.27
N VAL A 20 26.77 -32.68 49.07
CA VAL A 20 25.88 -33.07 47.97
C VAL A 20 24.66 -33.83 48.51
N GLN A 21 23.46 -33.31 48.25
CA GLN A 21 22.20 -34.01 48.45
C GLN A 21 21.73 -34.61 47.12
N GLU A 22 21.40 -35.89 47.19
CA GLU A 22 20.97 -36.76 46.10
C GLU A 22 19.65 -36.30 45.47
N VAL A 23 19.61 -36.35 44.14
CA VAL A 23 18.42 -36.07 43.32
C VAL A 23 17.49 -37.28 43.34
N PRO A 24 16.19 -37.15 43.68
CA PRO A 24 15.25 -38.26 43.66
C PRO A 24 14.84 -38.61 42.22
N LYS A 25 14.90 -39.92 41.93
CA LYS A 25 14.45 -40.57 40.68
C LYS A 25 12.94 -40.37 40.48
N ILE A 26 12.56 -39.83 39.32
CA ILE A 26 11.18 -39.76 38.83
C ILE A 26 10.81 -41.12 38.21
N PRO A 27 9.62 -41.69 38.49
CA PRO A 27 9.22 -43.00 37.97
C PRO A 27 8.69 -42.92 36.53
N ASN A 28 9.09 -43.92 35.74
CA ASN A 28 8.58 -44.24 34.40
C ASN A 28 7.06 -44.47 34.40
N PRO A 29 6.29 -43.92 33.44
CA PRO A 29 4.93 -44.36 33.19
C PRO A 29 4.93 -45.63 32.34
N GLN A 30 4.11 -46.58 32.77
CA GLN A 30 3.88 -47.90 32.20
C GLN A 30 3.36 -47.82 30.75
N ARG A 31 3.93 -48.66 29.89
CA ARG A 31 3.40 -48.99 28.57
C ARG A 31 2.37 -50.10 28.73
N ASP A 32 1.10 -49.78 28.54
CA ASP A 32 0.05 -50.78 28.42
C ASP A 32 -0.11 -51.25 26.98
N ASN A 33 -0.16 -52.57 26.86
CA ASN A 33 -0.31 -53.36 25.66
C ASN A 33 -1.71 -53.21 25.06
N ILE A 34 -1.80 -52.80 23.80
CA ILE A 34 -3.02 -52.95 22.99
C ILE A 34 -2.85 -54.19 22.10
N ARG A 35 -3.71 -55.18 22.37
CA ARG A 35 -3.89 -56.41 21.58
C ARG A 35 -4.49 -56.11 20.21
N PHE A 36 -3.93 -56.75 19.18
CA PHE A 36 -4.56 -56.97 17.88
C PHE A 36 -5.51 -58.18 17.93
N GLY A 37 -6.68 -58.06 17.31
CA GLY A 37 -7.66 -59.13 17.09
C GLY A 37 -8.83 -58.64 16.22
N PRO A 38 -9.54 -59.52 15.49
CA PRO A 38 -9.69 -59.40 14.03
C PRO A 38 -11.01 -58.78 13.53
N THR A 39 -10.96 -58.33 12.27
CA THR A 39 -12.05 -57.95 11.38
C THR A 39 -13.05 -59.08 11.10
N PRO A 40 -14.35 -58.79 10.90
CA PRO A 40 -15.22 -59.62 10.09
C PRO A 40 -15.35 -59.09 8.66
N VAL A 41 -15.42 -60.08 7.78
CA VAL A 41 -15.66 -60.11 6.34
C VAL A 41 -17.13 -59.78 6.06
N ASP A 42 -17.42 -59.05 4.98
CA ASP A 42 -18.44 -59.43 3.99
C ASP A 42 -18.42 -58.52 2.76
N GLY A 43 -18.02 -59.10 1.63
CA GLY A 43 -19.01 -59.45 0.60
C GLY A 43 -19.29 -58.48 -0.54
N SER A 44 -19.09 -59.01 -1.75
CA SER A 44 -19.55 -58.53 -3.09
C SER A 44 -18.73 -57.38 -3.71
N GLY A 45 -18.14 -57.47 -4.89
CA GLY A 45 -18.18 -58.48 -5.95
C GLY A 45 -18.57 -57.80 -7.26
N SER A 46 -17.63 -57.62 -8.19
CA SER A 46 -17.92 -57.72 -9.63
C SER A 46 -16.64 -57.79 -10.45
N LYS A 47 -16.60 -58.87 -11.22
CA LYS A 47 -15.67 -59.34 -12.24
C LYS A 47 -15.39 -58.31 -13.34
N GLY A 48 -14.23 -58.48 -13.99
CA GLY A 48 -14.24 -58.66 -15.44
C GLY A 48 -13.12 -57.97 -16.23
N GLY A 49 -12.21 -58.77 -16.81
CA GLY A 49 -11.85 -58.60 -18.21
C GLY A 49 -10.44 -58.09 -18.52
N SER A 50 -9.48 -59.00 -18.51
CA SER A 50 -8.22 -58.89 -19.27
C SER A 50 -8.51 -58.96 -20.78
N SER A 51 -7.85 -58.13 -21.59
CA SER A 51 -7.47 -58.52 -22.95
C SER A 51 -6.28 -57.72 -23.46
N LEU A 52 -5.45 -58.42 -24.22
CA LEU A 52 -4.12 -58.07 -24.69
C LEU A 52 -4.17 -58.18 -26.23
N CYS A 53 -3.84 -57.12 -26.98
CA CYS A 53 -3.41 -57.20 -28.38
C CYS A 53 -2.82 -55.87 -28.91
N ILE A 54 -1.50 -55.88 -29.12
CA ILE A 54 -0.70 -55.57 -30.34
C ILE A 54 -1.20 -54.47 -31.33
N ILE A 55 -0.35 -53.43 -31.44
CA ILE A 55 0.16 -52.64 -32.60
C ILE A 55 -0.75 -52.41 -33.83
N HIS A 56 -1.11 -51.14 -34.09
CA HIS A 56 -0.77 -50.43 -35.34
C HIS A 56 -0.86 -48.90 -35.19
N THR A 57 0.09 -48.23 -35.84
CA THR A 57 0.26 -46.79 -36.13
C THR A 57 -0.99 -46.05 -36.62
N LEU A 58 -1.16 -44.78 -36.20
CA LEU A 58 -1.34 -43.60 -37.08
C LEU A 58 -1.47 -42.29 -36.27
N ASN A 59 -1.06 -41.19 -36.92
CA ASN A 59 -1.12 -39.79 -36.51
C ASN A 59 -2.40 -39.39 -35.78
N GLU A 60 -2.30 -38.50 -34.79
CA GLU A 60 -3.07 -37.26 -34.76
C GLU A 60 -2.63 -36.30 -33.65
N SER A 61 -2.51 -35.04 -34.06
CA SER A 61 -2.32 -33.83 -33.27
C SER A 61 -3.31 -33.71 -32.12
N THR A 62 -2.82 -33.77 -30.88
CA THR A 62 -3.59 -33.42 -29.68
C THR A 62 -3.10 -32.09 -29.14
N THR A 63 -3.89 -31.05 -29.42
CA THR A 63 -3.90 -29.78 -28.69
C THR A 63 -4.20 -30.06 -27.21
N LEU A 64 -3.21 -29.83 -26.36
CA LEU A 64 -3.38 -29.80 -24.91
C LEU A 64 -4.25 -28.59 -24.53
N GLU A 65 -5.50 -28.87 -24.17
CA GLU A 65 -6.37 -27.91 -23.47
C GLU A 65 -5.74 -27.55 -22.12
N TYR A 66 -5.17 -26.35 -22.04
CA TYR A 66 -4.76 -25.76 -20.77
C TYR A 66 -5.99 -25.32 -19.99
N SER A 67 -6.24 -25.97 -18.86
CA SER A 67 -7.27 -25.58 -17.90
C SER A 67 -6.99 -24.17 -17.36
N SER A 68 -7.83 -23.21 -17.76
CA SER A 68 -7.78 -21.80 -17.39
C SER A 68 -8.27 -21.50 -15.95
N SER A 69 -8.03 -22.38 -14.95
CA SER A 69 -8.48 -22.17 -13.57
C SER A 69 -7.36 -21.82 -12.57
N CYS A 70 -6.09 -21.76 -13.00
CA CYS A 70 -4.96 -21.46 -12.10
C CYS A 70 -4.38 -20.03 -12.23
N TYR A 71 -4.97 -19.14 -13.04
CA TYR A 71 -4.40 -17.81 -13.32
C TYR A 71 -4.97 -16.64 -12.48
N SER A 72 -5.90 -16.86 -11.56
CA SER A 72 -6.57 -15.75 -10.85
C SER A 72 -5.87 -15.25 -9.58
N ASN A 73 -4.77 -15.87 -9.11
CA ASN A 73 -4.14 -15.49 -7.83
C ASN A 73 -2.64 -15.13 -7.86
N THR A 74 -1.99 -15.11 -9.03
CA THR A 74 -0.54 -14.77 -9.14
C THR A 74 -0.24 -13.36 -9.64
N ASN A 75 -1.25 -12.52 -9.92
CA ASN A 75 -1.05 -11.09 -10.16
C ASN A 75 -0.78 -10.31 -8.85
N ARG A 76 0.25 -10.71 -8.11
CA ARG A 76 0.98 -9.74 -7.28
C ARG A 76 1.81 -8.91 -8.24
N ILE A 77 1.23 -7.80 -8.68
CA ILE A 77 1.96 -6.64 -9.19
C ILE A 77 3.19 -6.50 -8.31
N MET A 78 4.39 -6.74 -8.84
CA MET A 78 5.63 -6.36 -8.17
C MET A 78 5.41 -4.90 -7.75
N ASP A 79 5.45 -4.64 -6.44
CA ASP A 79 5.17 -3.33 -5.90
C ASP A 79 5.97 -2.31 -6.70
N LYS A 80 5.34 -1.22 -7.18
CA LYS A 80 6.01 -0.22 -8.05
C LYS A 80 7.32 0.26 -7.41
N LYS A 81 7.39 0.22 -6.08
CA LYS A 81 8.57 0.48 -5.26
C LYS A 81 9.74 -0.48 -5.50
N TYR A 82 9.50 -1.78 -5.70
CA TYR A 82 10.52 -2.79 -6.00
C TYR A 82 11.06 -2.66 -7.41
N ILE A 83 10.21 -2.37 -8.39
CA ILE A 83 10.65 -2.08 -9.76
C ILE A 83 11.54 -0.82 -9.76
N ILE A 84 11.14 0.24 -9.06
CA ILE A 84 11.97 1.45 -8.91
C ILE A 84 13.32 1.15 -8.23
N LEU A 85 13.35 0.28 -7.22
CA LEU A 85 14.59 -0.13 -6.55
C LEU A 85 15.50 -0.97 -7.46
N LEU A 86 14.95 -1.95 -8.17
CA LEU A 86 15.64 -2.77 -9.18
C LEU A 86 16.31 -1.91 -10.27
N PHE A 87 15.64 -0.85 -10.72
CA PHE A 87 16.15 0.02 -11.77
C PHE A 87 17.01 1.19 -11.25
N LYS A 88 17.13 1.43 -9.95
CA LYS A 88 18.09 2.39 -9.37
C LYS A 88 19.51 1.84 -9.29
N ASN A 89 19.64 0.52 -9.14
CA ASN A 89 20.93 -0.15 -9.18
C ASN A 89 21.38 -0.26 -10.66
N ILE A 90 22.53 0.36 -10.97
CA ILE A 90 23.07 0.45 -12.33
C ILE A 90 23.42 -0.94 -12.86
N TYR A 91 23.99 -1.80 -12.02
CA TYR A 91 24.34 -3.17 -12.38
C TYR A 91 23.10 -3.98 -12.75
N LEU A 92 22.06 -3.98 -11.91
CA LEU A 92 20.81 -4.71 -12.21
C LEU A 92 20.09 -4.15 -13.45
N ARG A 93 20.15 -2.84 -13.69
CA ARG A 93 19.61 -2.21 -14.90
C ARG A 93 20.30 -2.72 -16.16
N GLU A 94 21.62 -2.79 -16.17
CA GLU A 94 22.38 -3.28 -17.33
C GLU A 94 22.18 -4.79 -17.54
N GLN A 95 22.03 -5.57 -16.47
CA GLN A 95 21.70 -7.01 -16.58
C GLN A 95 20.27 -7.24 -17.11
N VAL A 96 19.28 -6.44 -16.67
CA VAL A 96 17.89 -6.54 -17.17
C VAL A 96 17.79 -6.14 -18.65
N LYS A 97 18.53 -5.11 -19.10
CA LYS A 97 18.60 -4.72 -20.52
C LYS A 97 19.17 -5.82 -21.41
N LYS A 98 20.17 -6.57 -20.93
CA LYS A 98 20.78 -7.68 -21.68
C LYS A 98 19.83 -8.89 -21.84
N PHE A 99 18.97 -9.16 -20.85
CA PHE A 99 18.09 -10.34 -20.83
C PHE A 99 16.65 -10.09 -21.33
N PHE A 100 16.14 -8.86 -21.23
CA PHE A 100 14.84 -8.48 -21.78
C PHE A 100 15.04 -7.48 -22.92
N PRO A 101 15.48 -7.93 -24.12
CA PRO A 101 15.58 -7.07 -25.29
C PRO A 101 14.22 -6.56 -25.80
N LYS A 102 13.11 -6.96 -25.15
CA LYS A 102 11.76 -6.46 -25.43
C LYS A 102 11.42 -5.29 -24.49
N PRO A 103 11.10 -4.09 -25.03
CA PRO A 103 10.92 -2.83 -24.27
C PRO A 103 9.85 -2.87 -23.15
N ASP A 104 8.87 -3.76 -23.29
CA ASP A 104 7.56 -3.65 -22.64
C ASP A 104 7.57 -3.67 -21.09
N LEU A 105 8.61 -4.22 -20.44
CA LEU A 105 8.71 -4.26 -18.96
C LEU A 105 9.38 -3.02 -18.34
N VAL A 106 10.09 -2.22 -19.13
CA VAL A 106 10.80 -1.00 -18.66
C VAL A 106 9.92 0.25 -18.78
N GLU A 107 8.86 0.20 -19.59
CA GLU A 107 8.03 1.33 -19.99
C GLU A 107 7.22 2.01 -18.88
N GLY A 108 7.01 1.35 -17.74
CA GLY A 108 6.37 1.97 -16.57
C GLY A 108 7.24 3.06 -15.91
N LEU A 109 8.52 3.14 -16.24
CA LEU A 109 9.48 4.06 -15.65
C LEU A 109 9.80 5.20 -16.63
N ARG A 110 8.98 6.25 -16.56
CA ARG A 110 9.25 7.62 -17.05
C ARG A 110 9.20 7.82 -18.57
N VAL A 111 8.00 7.66 -19.13
CA VAL A 111 7.64 8.19 -20.45
C VAL A 111 7.45 9.72 -20.36
N TYR A 112 8.54 10.49 -20.36
CA TYR A 112 8.49 11.97 -20.31
C TYR A 112 8.85 12.66 -21.63
N ARG A 113 9.59 11.99 -22.53
CA ARG A 113 10.03 12.59 -23.79
C ARG A 113 9.11 12.19 -24.94
N TYR A 114 9.05 13.05 -25.94
CA TYR A 114 8.29 12.83 -27.17
C TYR A 114 8.56 11.44 -27.78
N ASP A 115 9.81 10.99 -27.81
CA ASP A 115 10.22 9.71 -28.41
C ASP A 115 9.92 8.48 -27.55
N HIS A 116 9.64 8.65 -26.25
CA HIS A 116 9.31 7.53 -25.39
C HIS A 116 7.88 7.00 -25.68
N TRP A 117 7.03 7.83 -26.29
CA TRP A 117 5.68 7.45 -26.72
C TRP A 117 5.75 6.78 -28.09
N HIS A 118 5.80 5.45 -28.09
CA HIS A 118 6.04 4.66 -29.29
C HIS A 118 4.86 3.77 -29.68
N THR A 119 3.79 3.67 -28.87
CA THR A 119 2.55 2.97 -29.27
C THR A 119 1.31 3.86 -29.17
N ALA A 120 0.32 3.62 -30.04
CA ALA A 120 -0.93 4.37 -30.02
C ALA A 120 -1.71 4.16 -28.71
N ASN A 121 -1.75 2.91 -28.20
CA ASN A 121 -2.46 2.55 -26.96
C ASN A 121 -1.95 3.38 -25.78
N GLN A 122 -0.62 3.45 -25.59
CA GLN A 122 -0.02 4.24 -24.53
C GLN A 122 -0.43 5.72 -24.65
N MET A 123 -0.31 6.31 -25.85
CA MET A 123 -0.68 7.72 -26.01
C MET A 123 -2.16 7.98 -25.69
N LEU A 124 -3.06 7.07 -26.08
CA LEU A 124 -4.50 7.22 -25.85
C LEU A 124 -4.92 6.95 -24.40
N GLU A 125 -4.35 5.95 -23.74
CA GLU A 125 -4.64 5.63 -22.33
C GLU A 125 -4.34 6.79 -21.40
N TYR A 126 -3.30 7.57 -21.72
CA TYR A 126 -2.91 8.76 -20.97
C TYR A 126 -3.51 10.07 -21.52
N GLY A 127 -4.43 10.00 -22.49
CA GLY A 127 -5.14 11.17 -23.02
C GLY A 127 -4.32 12.06 -23.96
N TYR A 128 -3.19 11.56 -24.48
CA TYR A 128 -2.31 12.27 -25.42
C TYR A 128 -2.70 12.02 -26.89
N GLY A 129 -4.00 12.09 -27.23
CA GLY A 129 -4.48 11.93 -28.61
C GLY A 129 -3.86 12.92 -29.60
N GLY A 130 -3.65 14.17 -29.19
CA GLY A 130 -2.99 15.18 -30.02
C GLY A 130 -1.52 14.84 -30.36
N LEU A 131 -0.80 14.19 -29.44
CA LEU A 131 0.56 13.73 -29.67
C LEU A 131 0.61 12.59 -30.69
N LEU A 132 -0.32 11.64 -30.58
CA LEU A 132 -0.46 10.54 -31.54
C LEU A 132 -0.71 11.08 -32.95
N LEU A 133 -1.61 12.06 -33.08
CA LEU A 133 -1.94 12.70 -34.35
C LEU A 133 -0.76 13.49 -34.92
N ASP A 134 -0.03 14.25 -34.09
CA ASP A 134 1.19 14.97 -34.50
C ASP A 134 2.26 14.00 -35.03
N LYS A 135 2.52 12.88 -34.35
CA LYS A 135 3.48 11.85 -34.82
C LYS A 135 3.08 11.28 -36.17
N ILE A 136 1.80 10.92 -36.33
CA ILE A 136 1.26 10.41 -37.58
C ILE A 136 1.42 11.44 -38.71
N ASN A 137 1.08 12.71 -38.45
CA ASN A 137 1.18 13.79 -39.44
C ASN A 137 2.63 14.07 -39.87
N ARG A 138 3.61 13.76 -39.01
CA ARG A 138 5.04 13.82 -39.33
C ARG A 138 5.56 12.59 -40.07
N GLY A 139 4.71 11.61 -40.34
CA GLY A 139 5.12 10.34 -40.96
C GLY A 139 5.91 9.42 -40.01
N ILE A 140 5.86 9.66 -38.70
CA ILE A 140 6.46 8.76 -37.72
C ILE A 140 5.55 7.54 -37.60
N VAL A 141 6.10 6.36 -37.89
CA VAL A 141 5.35 5.10 -37.78
C VAL A 141 5.04 4.82 -36.32
N VAL A 142 3.76 4.95 -35.95
CA VAL A 142 3.25 4.57 -34.63
C VAL A 142 2.44 3.28 -34.77
N PRO A 143 2.88 2.15 -34.18
CA PRO A 143 2.10 0.93 -34.15
C PRO A 143 0.76 1.09 -33.44
N PHE A 144 -0.30 0.68 -34.11
CA PHE A 144 -1.64 0.45 -33.53
C PHE A 144 -1.73 -1.02 -33.14
N GLN A 145 -1.77 -1.31 -31.84
CA GLN A 145 -1.80 -2.69 -31.35
C GLN A 145 -3.24 -3.21 -31.36
N GLY A 146 -3.64 -3.76 -32.51
CA GLY A 146 -4.95 -4.36 -32.72
C GLY A 146 -6.13 -3.38 -32.59
N ASN A 147 -7.31 -3.91 -32.24
CA ASN A 147 -8.54 -3.13 -32.13
C ASN A 147 -8.55 -2.20 -30.90
N GLN A 148 -7.71 -2.46 -29.90
CA GLN A 148 -7.69 -1.71 -28.64
C GLN A 148 -7.38 -0.22 -28.84
N ALA A 149 -6.46 0.12 -29.75
CA ALA A 149 -6.18 1.52 -30.09
C ALA A 149 -7.41 2.25 -30.63
N ILE A 150 -8.18 1.58 -31.51
CA ILE A 150 -9.36 2.15 -32.15
C ILE A 150 -10.50 2.30 -31.13
N GLU A 151 -10.68 1.30 -30.25
CA GLU A 151 -11.62 1.37 -29.13
C GLU A 151 -11.28 2.50 -28.16
N LEU A 152 -9.99 2.68 -27.84
CA LEU A 152 -9.51 3.79 -27.01
C LEU A 152 -9.70 5.16 -27.69
N ILE A 153 -9.59 5.26 -29.02
CA ILE A 153 -9.94 6.48 -29.74
C ILE A 153 -11.41 6.82 -29.50
N CYS A 154 -12.32 5.86 -29.70
CA CYS A 154 -13.75 6.06 -29.45
C CYS A 154 -14.05 6.42 -27.98
N GLU A 155 -13.36 5.79 -27.02
CA GLU A 155 -13.61 6.02 -25.59
C GLU A 155 -13.00 7.34 -25.07
N LYS A 156 -11.77 7.67 -25.47
CA LYS A 156 -10.97 8.72 -24.82
C LYS A 156 -10.90 10.03 -25.60
N VAL A 157 -11.07 10.01 -26.92
CA VAL A 157 -10.99 11.23 -27.73
C VAL A 157 -12.31 11.99 -27.64
N THR A 158 -12.30 13.12 -26.93
CA THR A 158 -13.49 13.98 -26.74
C THR A 158 -13.67 14.99 -27.86
N ASP A 159 -12.60 15.33 -28.57
CA ASP A 159 -12.62 16.29 -29.67
C ASP A 159 -13.07 15.61 -30.97
N TYR A 160 -14.19 16.06 -31.53
CA TYR A 160 -14.79 15.43 -32.71
C TYR A 160 -13.93 15.56 -33.96
N ASP A 161 -13.24 16.69 -34.14
CA ASP A 161 -12.40 16.92 -35.31
C ASP A 161 -11.14 16.03 -35.28
N MET A 162 -10.56 15.85 -34.09
CA MET A 162 -9.48 14.89 -33.85
C MET A 162 -9.94 13.45 -34.09
N PHE A 163 -11.15 13.07 -33.64
CA PHE A 163 -11.74 11.78 -33.94
C PHE A 163 -11.88 11.58 -35.45
N MET A 164 -12.40 12.57 -36.18
CA MET A 164 -12.58 12.47 -37.63
C MET A 164 -11.25 12.32 -38.37
N GLN A 165 -10.17 12.94 -37.88
CA GLN A 165 -8.83 12.73 -38.45
C GLN A 165 -8.36 11.29 -38.28
N PHE A 166 -8.52 10.69 -37.09
CA PHE A 166 -8.20 9.28 -36.89
C PHE A 166 -9.10 8.35 -37.71
N TYR A 167 -10.40 8.66 -37.74
CA TYR A 167 -11.39 7.90 -38.48
C TYR A 167 -11.08 7.88 -39.98
N ASN A 168 -10.80 9.02 -40.58
CA ASN A 168 -10.46 9.10 -42.00
C ASN A 168 -9.12 8.44 -42.32
N LEU A 169 -8.13 8.55 -41.43
CA LEU A 169 -6.82 7.93 -41.62
C LEU A 169 -6.87 6.39 -41.53
N LYS A 170 -7.71 5.86 -40.64
CA LYS A 170 -7.75 4.43 -40.29
C LYS A 170 -9.13 3.82 -40.46
N ARG A 171 -9.91 4.28 -41.44
CA ARG A 171 -11.33 3.89 -41.61
C ARG A 171 -11.54 2.38 -41.64
N ASP A 172 -10.63 1.66 -42.32
CA ASP A 172 -10.70 0.19 -42.43
C ASP A 172 -10.39 -0.55 -41.12
N ALA A 173 -9.82 0.13 -40.12
CA ALA A 173 -9.59 -0.42 -38.79
C ALA A 173 -10.79 -0.23 -37.85
N PHE A 174 -11.79 0.59 -38.21
CA PHE A 174 -13.03 0.80 -37.44
C PHE A 174 -14.04 -0.33 -37.70
N LEU A 175 -13.62 -1.56 -37.40
CA LEU A 175 -14.40 -2.79 -37.59
C LEU A 175 -14.76 -3.51 -36.27
N SER A 176 -14.27 -3.03 -35.12
CA SER A 176 -14.57 -3.69 -33.85
C SER A 176 -16.07 -3.62 -33.52
N LYS A 177 -16.61 -4.72 -32.99
CA LYS A 177 -17.98 -4.79 -32.49
C LYS A 177 -18.22 -3.90 -31.26
N HIS A 178 -17.15 -3.44 -30.60
CA HIS A 178 -17.23 -2.66 -29.37
C HIS A 178 -17.18 -1.14 -29.59
N LEU A 179 -17.04 -0.66 -30.83
CA LEU A 179 -16.80 0.76 -31.10
C LEU A 179 -17.91 1.67 -30.60
N VAL A 180 -19.18 1.30 -30.84
CA VAL A 180 -20.34 2.04 -30.35
C VAL A 180 -20.32 2.07 -28.82
N SER A 181 -20.15 0.92 -28.15
CA SER A 181 -20.09 0.86 -26.68
C SER A 181 -18.97 1.72 -26.07
N CYS A 182 -17.79 1.77 -26.70
CA CYS A 182 -16.67 2.59 -26.28
C CYS A 182 -16.98 4.09 -26.46
N ALA A 183 -17.57 4.49 -27.59
CA ALA A 183 -17.98 5.87 -27.84
C ALA A 183 -19.07 6.34 -26.86
N ILE A 184 -19.99 5.45 -26.49
CA ILE A 184 -21.01 5.71 -25.47
C ILE A 184 -20.36 5.92 -24.10
N LYS A 185 -19.42 5.06 -23.71
CA LYS A 185 -18.65 5.24 -22.47
C LYS A 185 -17.92 6.60 -22.43
N GLY A 186 -17.32 7.00 -23.55
CA GLY A 186 -16.72 8.33 -23.75
C GLY A 186 -17.71 9.49 -23.67
N GLY A 187 -19.00 9.25 -23.91
CA GLY A 187 -20.06 10.26 -23.83
C GLY A 187 -20.14 11.19 -25.04
N ASN A 188 -19.52 10.83 -26.16
CA ASN A 188 -19.45 11.69 -27.34
C ASN A 188 -20.56 11.35 -28.34
N VAL A 189 -21.73 12.00 -28.21
CA VAL A 189 -22.92 11.75 -29.04
C VAL A 189 -22.61 11.83 -30.54
N ARG A 190 -21.80 12.79 -30.98
CA ARG A 190 -21.43 12.97 -32.39
C ARG A 190 -20.60 11.80 -32.93
N ILE A 191 -19.71 11.25 -32.11
CA ILE A 191 -18.91 10.07 -32.46
C ILE A 191 -19.84 8.86 -32.58
N VAL A 192 -20.73 8.66 -31.60
CA VAL A 192 -21.74 7.58 -31.66
C VAL A 192 -22.59 7.70 -32.93
N GLN A 193 -23.07 8.91 -33.25
CA GLN A 193 -23.84 9.16 -34.47
C GLN A 193 -23.05 8.80 -35.74
N THR A 194 -21.78 9.21 -35.83
CA THR A 194 -20.91 8.92 -36.98
C THR A 194 -20.71 7.41 -37.14
N LEU A 195 -20.53 6.67 -36.04
CA LEU A 195 -20.38 5.22 -36.07
C LEU A 195 -21.68 4.50 -36.45
N LEU A 196 -22.84 5.00 -36.03
CA LEU A 196 -24.15 4.46 -36.44
C LEU A 196 -24.48 4.74 -37.91
N ASP A 197 -23.96 5.84 -38.46
CA ASP A 197 -24.10 6.22 -39.87
C ASP A 197 -23.12 5.47 -40.81
N GLN A 198 -22.19 4.69 -40.25
CA GLN A 198 -21.22 3.93 -41.03
C GLN A 198 -21.88 2.71 -41.69
N ILE A 199 -21.97 2.74 -43.03
CA ILE A 199 -22.43 1.60 -43.86
C ILE A 199 -21.24 0.82 -44.44
N THR A 200 -20.13 1.52 -44.76
CA THR A 200 -18.91 0.94 -45.35
C THR A 200 -17.67 1.26 -44.51
N PRO A 201 -16.75 0.30 -44.28
CA PRO A 201 -16.71 -1.06 -44.85
C PRO A 201 -17.70 -2.07 -44.24
N MET A 202 -18.20 -1.84 -43.03
CA MET A 202 -19.18 -2.70 -42.36
C MET A 202 -20.05 -1.88 -41.43
N THR A 203 -21.33 -2.24 -41.31
CA THR A 203 -22.24 -1.72 -40.28
C THR A 203 -21.71 -2.09 -38.90
N VAL A 204 -21.57 -1.09 -38.03
CA VAL A 204 -21.04 -1.32 -36.68
C VAL A 204 -22.08 -1.99 -35.80
N CYS A 205 -21.64 -2.98 -35.00
CA CYS A 205 -22.50 -3.67 -34.04
C CYS A 205 -23.03 -2.71 -32.97
N THR A 206 -24.33 -2.78 -32.70
CA THR A 206 -25.03 -1.94 -31.70
C THR A 206 -25.45 -2.73 -30.46
N ASP A 207 -24.94 -3.95 -30.29
CA ASP A 207 -25.23 -4.79 -29.14
C ASP A 207 -24.85 -4.06 -27.84
N ASN A 208 -25.72 -4.15 -26.83
CA ASN A 208 -25.57 -3.47 -25.55
C ASN A 208 -25.51 -1.93 -25.59
N ALA A 209 -25.76 -1.26 -26.72
CA ALA A 209 -25.67 0.21 -26.80
C ALA A 209 -26.58 0.91 -25.77
N TYR A 210 -27.82 0.43 -25.62
CA TYR A 210 -28.77 0.93 -24.61
C TYR A 210 -28.26 0.71 -23.18
N VAL A 211 -27.70 -0.47 -22.91
CA VAL A 211 -27.17 -0.86 -21.60
C VAL A 211 -26.04 0.07 -21.19
N MET A 212 -25.10 0.30 -22.10
CA MET A 212 -23.95 1.17 -21.88
C MET A 212 -24.38 2.63 -21.71
N ALA A 213 -25.39 3.08 -22.45
CA ALA A 213 -25.90 4.45 -22.34
C ALA A 213 -26.57 4.69 -20.99
N VAL A 214 -27.38 3.74 -20.50
CA VAL A 214 -27.96 3.82 -19.15
C VAL A 214 -26.88 3.71 -18.09
N TYR A 215 -25.96 2.75 -18.21
CA TYR A 215 -24.91 2.51 -17.22
C TYR A 215 -23.99 3.72 -17.01
N HIS A 216 -23.58 4.36 -18.09
CA HIS A 216 -22.72 5.55 -18.04
C HIS A 216 -23.50 6.87 -17.93
N GLY A 217 -24.82 6.82 -17.73
CA GLY A 217 -25.66 8.01 -17.59
C GLY A 217 -25.67 8.93 -18.81
N ARG A 218 -25.55 8.38 -20.02
CA ARG A 218 -25.53 9.17 -21.26
C ARG A 218 -26.94 9.34 -21.80
N LEU A 219 -27.72 10.23 -21.16
CA LEU A 219 -29.11 10.50 -21.55
C LEU A 219 -29.24 11.03 -22.99
N ASP A 220 -28.28 11.83 -23.42
CA ASP A 220 -28.18 12.38 -24.77
C ASP A 220 -27.95 11.30 -25.83
N VAL A 221 -27.02 10.38 -25.58
CA VAL A 221 -26.83 9.18 -26.40
C VAL A 221 -28.08 8.31 -26.40
N LEU A 222 -28.72 8.12 -25.25
CA LEU A 222 -29.92 7.28 -25.15
C LEU A 222 -31.07 7.84 -26.01
N LYS A 223 -31.24 9.17 -26.03
CA LYS A 223 -32.18 9.85 -26.93
C LYS A 223 -31.84 9.60 -28.40
N LEU A 224 -30.57 9.72 -28.77
CA LEU A 224 -30.09 9.42 -30.12
C LEU A 224 -30.40 7.99 -30.54
N LEU A 225 -30.14 7.00 -29.67
CA LEU A 225 -30.43 5.58 -29.96
C LEU A 225 -31.92 5.34 -30.22
N ILE A 226 -32.80 5.93 -29.41
CA ILE A 226 -34.26 5.87 -29.59
C ILE A 226 -34.69 6.55 -30.90
N GLU A 227 -34.17 7.75 -31.17
CA GLU A 227 -34.48 8.52 -32.39
C GLU A 227 -34.10 7.75 -33.65
N ARG A 228 -32.92 7.12 -33.66
CA ARG A 228 -32.42 6.30 -34.78
C ARG A 228 -33.06 4.91 -34.84
N LYS A 229 -33.94 4.57 -33.91
CA LYS A 229 -34.60 3.25 -33.79
C LYS A 229 -33.58 2.11 -33.84
N VAL A 230 -32.46 2.27 -33.14
CA VAL A 230 -31.44 1.22 -33.05
C VAL A 230 -32.10 -0.04 -32.49
N GLU A 231 -31.91 -1.17 -33.18
CA GLU A 231 -32.45 -2.44 -32.73
C GLU A 231 -31.87 -2.78 -31.35
N TYR A 232 -32.72 -3.30 -30.49
CA TYR A 232 -32.33 -3.75 -29.16
C TYR A 232 -32.74 -5.19 -28.97
N CYS A 233 -31.87 -5.99 -28.34
CA CYS A 233 -32.28 -7.30 -27.87
C CYS A 233 -33.14 -7.12 -26.61
N ALA A 234 -34.38 -7.60 -26.63
CA ALA A 234 -35.26 -7.56 -25.46
C ALA A 234 -34.62 -8.22 -24.22
N GLY A 235 -33.77 -9.23 -24.45
CA GLY A 235 -32.96 -9.86 -23.41
C GLY A 235 -31.96 -8.91 -22.76
N ASP A 236 -31.28 -8.05 -23.53
CA ASP A 236 -30.28 -7.12 -22.99
C ASP A 236 -30.91 -6.03 -22.13
N ILE A 237 -32.04 -5.50 -22.56
CA ILE A 237 -32.79 -4.52 -21.75
C ILE A 237 -33.33 -5.18 -20.48
N SER A 238 -33.95 -6.36 -20.60
CA SER A 238 -34.46 -7.07 -19.42
C SER A 238 -33.33 -7.40 -18.44
N ARG A 239 -32.19 -7.87 -18.95
CA ARG A 239 -31.00 -8.18 -18.14
C ARG A 239 -30.37 -6.92 -17.54
N SER A 240 -30.40 -5.80 -18.24
CA SER A 240 -29.88 -4.52 -17.73
C SER A 240 -30.78 -3.94 -16.66
N LEU A 241 -32.09 -4.00 -16.87
CA LEU A 241 -33.09 -3.63 -15.87
C LEU A 241 -32.96 -4.57 -14.66
N GLN A 242 -32.78 -5.89 -14.86
CA GLN A 242 -32.50 -6.85 -13.79
C GLN A 242 -31.16 -6.60 -13.07
N LEU A 243 -30.10 -6.22 -13.78
CA LEU A 243 -28.78 -5.90 -13.20
C LEU A 243 -28.83 -4.60 -12.39
N LEU A 244 -29.58 -3.61 -12.86
CA LEU A 244 -29.89 -2.39 -12.11
C LEU A 244 -30.76 -2.71 -10.88
N ASP A 245 -31.75 -3.60 -11.05
CA ASP A 245 -32.68 -4.07 -10.04
C ASP A 245 -32.13 -5.18 -9.13
N SER A 246 -30.88 -5.62 -9.25
CA SER A 246 -30.29 -6.62 -8.33
C SER A 246 -29.12 -6.08 -7.50
N GLY A 247 -28.67 -4.85 -7.80
CA GLY A 247 -27.50 -4.27 -7.17
C GLY A 247 -26.21 -4.90 -7.70
N TRP A 248 -25.38 -4.06 -8.31
CA TRP A 248 -24.14 -4.42 -9.00
C TRP A 248 -23.21 -5.24 -8.10
N THR A 249 -22.97 -6.52 -8.41
CA THR A 249 -21.81 -7.24 -7.86
C THR A 249 -20.62 -7.10 -8.82
N SER A 250 -19.40 -7.08 -8.30
CA SER A 250 -18.19 -6.99 -9.14
C SER A 250 -18.08 -8.14 -10.16
N ASN A 251 -18.75 -9.27 -9.94
CA ASN A 251 -18.69 -10.42 -10.82
C ASN A 251 -19.63 -10.27 -12.03
N ASP A 252 -20.80 -9.66 -11.85
CA ASP A 252 -21.81 -9.48 -12.91
C ASP A 252 -21.37 -8.47 -13.99
N LEU A 253 -20.32 -7.69 -13.71
CA LEU A 253 -19.81 -6.62 -14.57
C LEU A 253 -18.61 -7.03 -15.40
N SER A 254 -17.93 -8.08 -14.94
CA SER A 254 -16.76 -8.62 -15.63
C SER A 254 -17.12 -9.17 -17.01
N CYS A 255 -18.32 -9.71 -17.20
CA CYS A 255 -18.79 -10.20 -18.50
C CYS A 255 -19.05 -9.09 -19.53
N TYR A 256 -19.14 -7.82 -19.09
CA TYR A 256 -19.23 -6.63 -19.95
C TYR A 256 -17.91 -5.83 -19.98
N GLY A 257 -16.84 -6.33 -19.36
CA GLY A 257 -15.54 -5.64 -19.29
C GLY A 257 -15.54 -4.37 -18.40
N LEU A 258 -16.49 -4.24 -17.48
CA LEU A 258 -16.69 -3.05 -16.65
C LEU A 258 -15.95 -3.17 -15.30
N ARG A 259 -15.26 -2.10 -14.89
CA ARG A 259 -14.64 -1.96 -13.54
C ARG A 259 -15.46 -1.01 -12.66
N LEU A 260 -15.70 -1.42 -11.41
CA LEU A 260 -16.55 -0.69 -10.45
C LEU A 260 -15.93 0.64 -9.97
N ASP A 261 -14.61 0.77 -10.02
CA ASP A 261 -13.84 1.82 -9.33
C ASP A 261 -13.97 3.23 -9.94
N THR A 262 -14.67 3.38 -11.06
CA THR A 262 -14.72 4.63 -11.85
C THR A 262 -16.09 5.29 -11.95
N LEU A 263 -17.13 4.79 -11.28
CA LEU A 263 -18.43 5.47 -11.31
C LEU A 263 -18.38 6.77 -10.50
N THR A 264 -18.48 7.91 -11.17
CA THR A 264 -18.63 9.19 -10.49
C THR A 264 -20.09 9.38 -10.03
N ILE A 265 -20.31 10.22 -9.00
CA ILE A 265 -21.66 10.55 -8.48
C ILE A 265 -22.57 11.12 -9.58
N ARG A 266 -21.95 11.83 -10.53
CA ARG A 266 -22.61 12.36 -11.71
C ARG A 266 -23.11 11.23 -12.61
N ASP A 267 -22.29 10.22 -12.86
CA ASP A 267 -22.68 9.05 -13.66
C ASP A 267 -23.85 8.30 -13.01
N ALA A 268 -23.91 8.20 -11.67
CA ALA A 268 -25.03 7.57 -10.98
C ALA A 268 -26.34 8.37 -11.10
N THR A 269 -26.28 9.69 -10.96
CA THR A 269 -27.48 10.55 -11.09
C THR A 269 -27.98 10.56 -12.53
N ASP A 270 -27.06 10.70 -13.48
CA ASP A 270 -27.38 10.70 -14.90
C ASP A 270 -27.85 9.31 -15.37
N ALA A 271 -27.33 8.22 -14.78
CA ALA A 271 -27.83 6.85 -15.00
C ALA A 271 -29.26 6.67 -14.51
N MET A 272 -29.60 7.21 -13.34
CA MET A 272 -30.99 7.19 -12.83
C MET A 272 -31.93 8.01 -13.74
N ALA A 273 -31.48 9.17 -14.24
CA ALA A 273 -32.25 9.95 -15.20
C ALA A 273 -32.45 9.20 -16.52
N ALA A 274 -31.40 8.56 -17.05
CA ALA A 274 -31.46 7.73 -18.24
C ALA A 274 -32.41 6.53 -18.07
N PHE A 275 -32.36 5.87 -16.91
CA PHE A 275 -33.26 4.78 -16.55
C PHE A 275 -34.72 5.22 -16.51
N ASN A 276 -35.02 6.32 -15.80
CA ASN A 276 -36.37 6.87 -15.72
C ASN A 276 -36.89 7.29 -17.10
N PHE A 277 -36.03 7.81 -17.96
CA PHE A 277 -36.39 8.13 -19.34
C PHE A 277 -36.73 6.87 -20.15
N LEU A 278 -35.92 5.81 -20.05
CA LEU A 278 -36.16 4.53 -20.71
C LEU A 278 -37.51 3.92 -20.27
N LYS A 279 -37.76 3.87 -18.95
CA LYS A 279 -38.99 3.33 -18.35
C LYS A 279 -40.26 4.04 -18.84
N ASN A 280 -40.17 5.34 -19.10
CA ASN A 280 -41.32 6.15 -19.51
C ASN A 280 -41.52 6.24 -21.04
N SER A 281 -40.55 5.78 -21.84
CA SER A 281 -40.62 5.84 -23.29
C SER A 281 -41.68 4.88 -23.86
N LYS A 282 -42.52 5.37 -24.78
CA LYS A 282 -43.60 4.59 -25.41
C LYS A 282 -43.11 3.32 -26.12
N GLN A 283 -41.89 3.35 -26.65
CA GLN A 283 -41.26 2.22 -27.36
C GLN A 283 -41.02 1.00 -26.45
N PHE A 284 -40.86 1.22 -25.14
CA PHE A 284 -40.57 0.15 -24.17
C PHE A 284 -41.78 -0.25 -23.33
N LYS A 285 -42.90 0.50 -23.41
CA LYS A 285 -44.16 0.16 -22.71
C LYS A 285 -44.86 -1.09 -23.25
N SER A 286 -44.52 -1.54 -24.46
CA SER A 286 -45.11 -2.73 -25.10
C SER A 286 -44.31 -4.01 -24.86
N ILE A 287 -43.18 -3.95 -24.16
CA ILE A 287 -42.45 -5.17 -23.75
C ILE A 287 -43.34 -5.84 -22.69
N PRO A 288 -43.77 -7.11 -22.89
CA PRO A 288 -44.60 -7.82 -21.93
C PRO A 288 -43.98 -7.78 -20.54
N ASP A 289 -44.84 -7.82 -19.51
CA ASP A 289 -44.52 -7.78 -18.08
C ASP A 289 -43.68 -9.00 -17.62
N VAL A 290 -42.51 -9.21 -18.22
CA VAL A 290 -41.49 -10.19 -17.81
C VAL A 290 -41.01 -9.89 -16.37
N PHE A 291 -41.29 -8.68 -15.87
CA PHE A 291 -41.07 -8.26 -14.49
C PHE A 291 -41.96 -8.96 -13.46
N ASN A 292 -43.12 -9.50 -13.84
CA ASN A 292 -44.12 -10.03 -12.91
C ASN A 292 -44.24 -11.56 -12.90
N GLN A 293 -43.47 -12.29 -13.73
CA GLN A 293 -43.66 -13.75 -13.91
C GLN A 293 -42.42 -14.62 -13.60
N GLY A 294 -41.42 -14.12 -12.87
CA GLY A 294 -40.31 -14.93 -12.38
C GLY A 294 -40.66 -15.70 -11.08
N PRO A 295 -40.37 -17.01 -10.97
CA PRO A 295 -40.71 -17.80 -9.78
C PRO A 295 -39.73 -17.50 -8.62
N ASP A 296 -40.27 -17.24 -7.43
CA ASP A 296 -39.62 -17.40 -6.11
C ASP A 296 -38.25 -16.73 -5.86
N PHE A 297 -38.11 -15.44 -6.20
CA PHE A 297 -36.91 -14.65 -5.83
C PHE A 297 -37.00 -13.90 -4.48
N ASN A 298 -38.08 -14.06 -3.70
CA ASN A 298 -38.27 -13.33 -2.45
C ASN A 298 -37.35 -13.76 -1.28
N GLU A 299 -36.64 -14.90 -1.37
CA GLU A 299 -35.86 -15.43 -0.25
C GLU A 299 -34.33 -15.31 -0.38
N ARG A 300 -33.78 -15.00 -1.55
CA ARG A 300 -32.36 -14.59 -1.68
C ARG A 300 -32.27 -13.08 -1.75
N LYS A 301 -32.34 -12.42 -0.58
CA LYS A 301 -32.00 -11.00 -0.41
C LYS A 301 -30.53 -10.76 -0.79
N GLY A 302 -30.28 -10.59 -2.09
CA GLY A 302 -29.03 -10.08 -2.63
C GLY A 302 -28.71 -8.72 -2.02
N ASN A 303 -27.42 -8.43 -1.82
CA ASN A 303 -26.94 -7.19 -1.25
C ASN A 303 -27.15 -6.02 -2.23
N PHE A 304 -28.33 -5.42 -2.21
CA PHE A 304 -28.67 -4.11 -2.79
C PHE A 304 -27.91 -2.90 -2.15
N GLY A 305 -26.76 -3.17 -1.54
CA GLY A 305 -26.14 -2.36 -0.48
C GLY A 305 -25.92 -0.87 -0.77
N PRO A 306 -25.60 -0.43 -2.00
CA PRO A 306 -25.37 0.99 -2.29
C PRO A 306 -26.60 1.74 -2.84
N PHE A 307 -27.33 1.19 -3.81
CA PHE A 307 -28.34 1.94 -4.58
C PHE A 307 -29.74 1.97 -3.95
N VAL A 308 -30.23 0.86 -3.37
CA VAL A 308 -31.51 0.88 -2.61
C VAL A 308 -31.39 1.79 -1.38
N ARG A 309 -30.18 1.84 -0.79
CA ARG A 309 -29.89 2.78 0.30
C ARG A 309 -29.80 4.23 -0.17
N TYR A 310 -29.54 4.47 -1.45
CA TYR A 310 -29.51 5.82 -2.01
C TYR A 310 -30.93 6.38 -2.15
N GLU A 311 -31.92 5.59 -2.60
CA GLU A 311 -33.31 6.06 -2.65
C GLU A 311 -33.88 6.32 -1.24
N GLU A 312 -33.63 5.43 -0.27
CA GLU A 312 -34.00 5.65 1.13
C GLU A 312 -33.29 6.86 1.75
N PHE A 313 -32.04 7.11 1.34
CA PHE A 313 -31.30 8.31 1.72
C PHE A 313 -31.93 9.56 1.10
N LEU A 314 -32.26 9.56 -0.19
CA LEU A 314 -32.89 10.70 -0.86
C LEU A 314 -34.28 11.02 -0.31
N LYS A 315 -35.04 10.00 0.12
CA LYS A 315 -36.30 10.19 0.83
C LYS A 315 -36.11 10.92 2.16
N ARG A 316 -35.00 10.68 2.86
CA ARG A 316 -34.69 11.28 4.17
C ARG A 316 -33.94 12.61 4.07
N HIS A 317 -33.22 12.81 2.97
CA HIS A 317 -32.33 13.95 2.75
C HIS A 317 -32.57 14.64 1.39
N PRO A 318 -33.82 14.98 1.01
CA PRO A 318 -34.11 15.52 -0.33
C PRO A 318 -33.40 16.86 -0.58
N HIS A 319 -33.14 17.65 0.45
CA HIS A 319 -32.43 18.93 0.38
C HIS A 319 -30.91 18.80 0.29
N MET A 320 -30.34 17.61 0.50
CA MET A 320 -28.89 17.37 0.41
C MET A 320 -28.43 16.99 -1.01
N LEU A 321 -29.34 16.91 -1.97
CA LEU A 321 -29.05 16.57 -3.37
C LEU A 321 -27.99 17.49 -4.01
N ASP A 322 -28.01 18.76 -3.66
CA ASP A 322 -27.05 19.74 -4.20
C ASP A 322 -25.75 19.83 -3.38
N ASN A 323 -25.70 19.18 -2.21
CA ASN A 323 -24.53 19.21 -1.32
C ASN A 323 -23.52 18.11 -1.70
N ARG A 324 -22.74 18.37 -2.76
CA ARG A 324 -21.76 17.42 -3.30
C ARG A 324 -20.77 16.86 -2.25
N PRO A 325 -20.17 17.66 -1.35
CA PRO A 325 -19.29 17.11 -0.31
C PRO A 325 -20.00 16.10 0.59
N TYR A 326 -21.24 16.39 0.99
CA TYR A 326 -22.05 15.52 1.84
C TYR A 326 -22.38 14.19 1.16
N LEU A 327 -22.82 14.24 -0.10
CA LEU A 327 -23.12 13.04 -0.90
C LEU A 327 -21.88 12.20 -1.17
N THR A 328 -20.74 12.85 -1.44
CA THR A 328 -19.47 12.15 -1.70
C THR A 328 -19.05 11.34 -0.49
N GLU A 329 -19.09 11.94 0.70
CA GLU A 329 -18.75 11.25 1.93
C GLU A 329 -19.75 10.12 2.25
N TYR A 330 -21.05 10.35 2.02
CA TYR A 330 -22.07 9.32 2.20
C TYR A 330 -21.84 8.10 1.31
N ILE A 331 -21.59 8.33 0.02
CA ILE A 331 -21.31 7.26 -0.96
C ILE A 331 -20.00 6.56 -0.61
N ARG A 332 -18.96 7.29 -0.20
CA ARG A 332 -17.72 6.69 0.29
C ARG A 332 -17.98 5.78 1.49
N LEU A 333 -18.82 6.19 2.43
CA LEU A 333 -19.22 5.38 3.58
C LEU A 333 -20.07 4.15 3.19
N LEU A 334 -20.90 4.24 2.15
CA LEU A 334 -21.62 3.11 1.57
C LEU A 334 -20.67 2.11 0.90
N GLN A 335 -19.74 2.60 0.06
CA GLN A 335 -18.77 1.83 -0.69
C GLN A 335 -17.69 1.21 0.21
N SER A 336 -17.38 1.83 1.35
CA SER A 336 -16.40 1.31 2.30
C SER A 336 -16.72 -0.09 2.81
N GLY A 337 -17.96 -0.58 2.59
CA GLY A 337 -18.27 -2.00 2.35
C GLY A 337 -17.97 -2.97 3.49
N SER A 338 -17.35 -2.51 4.58
CA SER A 338 -16.90 -3.38 5.63
C SER A 338 -18.13 -3.95 6.32
N SER A 339 -18.21 -5.27 6.36
CA SER A 339 -19.15 -6.02 7.22
C SER A 339 -19.06 -5.61 8.69
N PHE A 340 -17.97 -4.93 9.08
CA PHE A 340 -17.76 -4.37 10.41
C PHE A 340 -18.67 -3.18 10.72
N GLY A 341 -19.26 -3.17 11.91
CA GLY A 341 -20.20 -2.15 12.39
C GLY A 341 -19.67 -0.70 12.41
N ARG A 342 -18.37 -0.46 12.22
CA ARG A 342 -17.77 0.88 12.22
C ARG A 342 -18.25 1.73 11.03
N SER A 343 -18.35 1.17 9.82
CA SER A 343 -18.80 1.91 8.63
C SER A 343 -20.29 2.28 8.74
N LYS A 344 -21.11 1.38 9.30
CA LYS A 344 -22.53 1.63 9.59
C LYS A 344 -22.71 2.76 10.62
N LEU A 345 -21.92 2.75 11.69
CA LEU A 345 -21.94 3.81 12.71
C LEU A 345 -21.55 5.17 12.12
N GLN A 346 -20.48 5.22 11.32
CA GLN A 346 -20.06 6.47 10.67
C GLN A 346 -21.11 7.02 9.70
N ARG A 347 -21.82 6.14 8.98
CA ARG A 347 -22.90 6.55 8.09
C ARG A 347 -24.06 7.21 8.85
N ILE A 348 -24.51 6.60 9.93
CA ILE A 348 -25.60 7.16 10.74
C ILE A 348 -25.16 8.47 11.40
N LYS A 349 -23.90 8.54 11.86
CA LYS A 349 -23.33 9.80 12.35
C LYS A 349 -23.33 10.90 11.28
N HIS A 350 -23.01 10.54 10.03
CA HIS A 350 -23.06 11.47 8.90
C HIS A 350 -24.49 11.90 8.58
N GLU A 351 -25.45 10.97 8.60
CA GLU A 351 -26.88 11.29 8.45
C GLU A 351 -27.37 12.24 9.55
N LEU A 352 -27.01 11.98 10.81
CA LEU A 352 -27.36 12.83 11.96
C LEU A 352 -26.69 14.22 11.95
N SER A 353 -25.68 14.43 11.11
CA SER A 353 -25.11 15.77 10.93
C SER A 353 -25.97 16.66 10.02
N ASP A 354 -27.01 16.12 9.39
CA ASP A 354 -27.99 16.90 8.66
C ASP A 354 -29.02 17.53 9.61
N PRO A 355 -29.04 18.87 9.76
CA PRO A 355 -29.92 19.55 10.70
C PRO A 355 -31.41 19.47 10.31
N LYS A 356 -31.74 19.05 9.09
CA LYS A 356 -33.14 18.88 8.63
C LYS A 356 -33.57 17.43 8.57
N LEU A 357 -32.73 16.48 9.03
CA LEU A 357 -33.10 15.07 9.05
C LEU A 357 -34.29 14.85 9.99
N ASN A 358 -35.38 14.29 9.45
CA ASN A 358 -36.47 13.80 10.26
C ASN A 358 -36.05 12.49 10.95
N ILE A 359 -35.76 12.56 12.24
CA ILE A 359 -35.30 11.42 13.04
C ILE A 359 -36.30 10.25 13.01
N GLN A 360 -37.61 10.52 12.88
CA GLN A 360 -38.64 9.48 12.83
C GLN A 360 -38.49 8.57 11.62
N ASP A 361 -38.06 9.11 10.48
CA ASP A 361 -37.87 8.33 9.27
C ASP A 361 -36.61 7.47 9.37
N LEU A 362 -35.59 7.96 10.07
CA LEU A 362 -34.47 7.12 10.49
C LEU A 362 -34.99 6.02 11.44
N LEU A 363 -35.81 6.31 12.45
CA LEU A 363 -36.28 5.31 13.43
C LEU A 363 -37.19 4.21 12.83
N LYS A 364 -37.97 4.51 11.79
CA LYS A 364 -38.85 3.54 11.10
C LYS A 364 -38.11 2.42 10.38
N ASP A 365 -36.85 2.65 9.97
CA ASP A 365 -36.07 1.64 9.26
C ASP A 365 -35.66 0.50 10.22
N LYS A 366 -36.16 -0.70 9.93
CA LYS A 366 -36.03 -1.92 10.75
C LYS A 366 -34.65 -2.59 10.65
N THR A 367 -33.72 -2.09 9.82
CA THR A 367 -32.46 -2.80 9.56
C THR A 367 -31.42 -2.60 10.69
N THR A 368 -30.90 -3.71 11.23
CA THR A 368 -29.85 -3.78 12.28
C THR A 368 -30.02 -2.79 13.44
N LYS A 369 -31.06 -3.03 14.25
CA LYS A 369 -31.50 -2.25 15.43
C LYS A 369 -30.35 -1.75 16.32
N TRP A 370 -29.34 -2.57 16.60
CA TRP A 370 -28.36 -2.26 17.65
C TRP A 370 -27.37 -1.12 17.33
N TYR A 371 -26.63 -1.19 16.21
CA TYR A 371 -25.64 -0.16 15.86
C TYR A 371 -26.26 1.22 15.63
N LYS A 372 -27.51 1.21 15.16
CA LYS A 372 -28.31 2.40 14.93
C LYS A 372 -28.71 3.08 16.23
N ILE A 373 -29.20 2.30 17.20
CA ILE A 373 -29.49 2.80 18.55
C ILE A 373 -28.22 3.41 19.18
N ARG A 374 -27.07 2.74 19.07
CA ARG A 374 -25.81 3.30 19.57
C ARG A 374 -25.47 4.63 18.90
N ALA A 375 -25.57 4.70 17.57
CA ALA A 375 -25.30 5.93 16.84
C ALA A 375 -26.24 7.09 17.25
N LEU A 376 -27.54 6.79 17.36
CA LEU A 376 -28.58 7.73 17.76
C LEU A 376 -28.35 8.27 19.17
N ILE A 377 -28.05 7.39 20.13
CA ILE A 377 -27.80 7.78 21.51
C ILE A 377 -26.48 8.54 21.62
N LYS A 378 -25.44 8.15 20.89
CA LYS A 378 -24.13 8.82 20.95
C LYS A 378 -24.12 10.20 20.27
N CYS A 379 -24.84 10.35 19.15
CA CYS A 379 -24.67 11.49 18.25
C CYS A 379 -25.97 12.28 17.98
N GLY A 380 -27.13 11.79 18.41
CA GLY A 380 -28.40 12.49 18.20
C GLY A 380 -28.41 13.83 18.94
N SER A 381 -29.15 14.79 18.36
CA SER A 381 -29.41 16.08 18.99
C SER A 381 -30.20 15.89 20.29
N LEU A 382 -30.06 16.82 21.23
CA LEU A 382 -30.81 16.75 22.50
C LEU A 382 -32.32 16.83 22.25
N ASP A 383 -32.74 17.66 21.30
CA ASP A 383 -34.15 17.88 20.94
C ASP A 383 -34.81 16.59 20.41
N ASP A 384 -34.04 15.73 19.72
CA ASP A 384 -34.52 14.45 19.20
C ASP A 384 -34.50 13.32 20.24
N MET A 385 -33.80 13.48 21.37
CA MET A 385 -33.63 12.40 22.36
C MET A 385 -34.95 11.84 22.91
N PRO A 386 -35.97 12.64 23.25
CA PRO A 386 -37.24 12.08 23.71
C PRO A 386 -37.90 11.15 22.68
N ALA A 387 -37.79 11.47 21.39
CA ALA A 387 -38.30 10.61 20.32
C ALA A 387 -37.45 9.34 20.16
N ILE A 388 -36.12 9.48 20.20
CA ILE A 388 -35.17 8.37 20.14
C ILE A 388 -35.41 7.40 21.30
N ILE A 389 -35.47 7.89 22.55
CA ILE A 389 -35.65 7.08 23.76
C ILE A 389 -37.00 6.35 23.73
N ARG A 390 -38.10 7.01 23.34
CA ARG A 390 -39.43 6.36 23.20
C ARG A 390 -39.45 5.24 22.16
N SER A 391 -38.61 5.31 21.13
CA SER A 391 -38.54 4.31 20.07
C SER A 391 -37.62 3.13 20.39
N ILE A 392 -36.77 3.28 21.40
CA ILE A 392 -35.84 2.25 21.85
C ILE A 392 -36.58 1.35 22.83
N ASP A 393 -36.39 0.05 22.68
CA ASP A 393 -36.75 -0.90 23.73
C ASP A 393 -35.70 -0.79 24.84
N ILE A 394 -36.06 -0.12 25.93
CA ILE A 394 -35.18 0.48 26.96
C ILE A 394 -34.37 -0.56 27.78
N GLY A 395 -34.40 -1.85 27.44
CA GLY A 395 -33.80 -2.92 28.25
C GLY A 395 -32.28 -3.14 28.15
N GLY A 396 -31.56 -2.46 27.25
CA GLY A 396 -30.14 -2.75 26.99
C GLY A 396 -29.16 -1.92 27.84
N PRO A 397 -28.30 -2.52 28.67
CA PRO A 397 -27.31 -1.78 29.48
C PRO A 397 -26.32 -0.99 28.63
N GLU A 398 -26.16 -1.35 27.36
CA GLU A 398 -25.25 -0.69 26.44
C GLU A 398 -25.80 0.62 25.87
N VAL A 399 -27.12 0.88 25.98
CA VAL A 399 -27.71 2.20 25.66
C VAL A 399 -27.21 3.23 26.66
N PHE A 400 -27.25 2.85 27.94
CA PHE A 400 -26.73 3.67 29.02
C PHE A 400 -25.23 3.92 28.86
N ASP A 401 -24.45 2.88 28.50
CA ASP A 401 -23.01 3.02 28.20
C ASP A 401 -22.74 4.05 27.11
N GLU A 402 -23.55 4.02 26.06
CA GLU A 402 -23.36 4.92 24.95
C GLU A 402 -23.69 6.37 25.33
N ALA A 403 -24.73 6.58 26.14
CA ALA A 403 -25.11 7.90 26.65
C ALA A 403 -24.05 8.51 27.57
N VAL A 404 -23.48 7.72 28.51
CA VAL A 404 -22.42 8.23 29.39
C VAL A 404 -21.07 8.43 28.69
N SER A 405 -20.89 7.80 27.52
CA SER A 405 -19.72 7.99 26.65
C SER A 405 -19.83 9.19 25.70
N ARG A 406 -20.91 9.98 25.79
CA ARG A 406 -21.05 11.21 25.02
C ARG A 406 -20.02 12.24 25.48
N LYS A 407 -19.50 13.01 24.53
CA LYS A 407 -18.45 14.02 24.75
C LYS A 407 -18.95 15.46 24.59
N ASP A 408 -20.19 15.62 24.15
CA ASP A 408 -20.83 16.92 24.04
C ASP A 408 -21.35 17.41 25.39
N GLU A 409 -21.58 18.72 25.50
CA GLU A 409 -22.02 19.38 26.73
C GLU A 409 -23.37 18.87 27.25
N ASN A 410 -24.18 18.26 26.38
CA ASN A 410 -25.51 17.75 26.69
C ASN A 410 -25.51 16.30 27.18
N ALA A 411 -24.34 15.65 27.32
CA ALA A 411 -24.23 14.25 27.75
C ALA A 411 -25.03 13.93 29.03
N HIS A 412 -24.97 14.81 30.03
CA HIS A 412 -25.66 14.67 31.31
C HIS A 412 -27.19 14.71 31.15
N LEU A 413 -27.71 15.59 30.29
CA LEU A 413 -29.15 15.70 30.01
C LEU A 413 -29.70 14.45 29.29
N VAL A 414 -28.91 13.86 28.39
CA VAL A 414 -29.30 12.58 27.74
C VAL A 414 -29.41 11.46 28.78
N VAL A 415 -28.47 11.42 29.73
CA VAL A 415 -28.49 10.43 30.83
C VAL A 415 -29.67 10.66 31.76
N GLU A 416 -29.96 11.91 32.12
CA GLU A 416 -31.13 12.29 32.90
C GLU A 416 -32.43 11.83 32.21
N LEU A 417 -32.58 12.10 30.91
CA LEU A 417 -33.74 11.67 30.13
C LEU A 417 -33.91 10.14 30.13
N LEU A 418 -32.81 9.37 30.06
CA LEU A 418 -32.86 7.90 30.13
C LEU A 418 -33.32 7.44 31.51
N LEU A 419 -32.79 8.03 32.59
CA LEU A 419 -33.18 7.73 33.96
C LEU A 419 -34.65 8.07 34.22
N SER A 420 -35.12 9.25 33.79
CA SER A 420 -36.52 9.67 33.88
C SER A 420 -37.47 8.79 33.08
N SER A 421 -36.97 8.12 32.03
CA SER A 421 -37.72 7.15 31.24
C SER A 421 -37.78 5.76 31.89
N GLY A 422 -37.29 5.61 33.11
CA GLY A 422 -37.30 4.35 33.87
C GLY A 422 -36.14 3.40 33.56
N MET A 423 -35.11 3.85 32.83
CA MET A 423 -33.90 3.05 32.61
C MET A 423 -33.13 2.92 33.94
N SER A 424 -32.92 1.69 34.39
CA SER A 424 -32.08 1.43 35.56
C SER A 424 -30.59 1.58 35.22
N ILE A 425 -29.80 2.08 36.17
CA ILE A 425 -28.34 2.15 36.04
C ILE A 425 -27.80 0.72 35.99
N PRO A 426 -27.12 0.30 34.90
CA PRO A 426 -26.68 -1.08 34.77
C PRO A 426 -25.66 -1.48 35.84
N GLN A 427 -25.86 -2.67 36.41
CA GLN A 427 -24.92 -3.27 37.35
C GLN A 427 -24.18 -4.46 36.69
N PRO A 428 -22.85 -4.61 36.90
CA PRO A 428 -21.98 -3.78 37.74
C PRO A 428 -21.48 -2.50 37.04
N TRP A 429 -21.42 -1.40 37.79
CA TRP A 429 -20.96 -0.09 37.29
C TRP A 429 -19.43 0.04 37.13
N ARG A 430 -18.64 -0.79 37.82
CA ARG A 430 -17.20 -0.62 38.12
C ARG A 430 -16.21 -0.52 36.92
N ARG A 431 -16.66 -0.45 35.67
CA ARG A 431 -15.80 -0.38 34.47
C ARG A 431 -16.35 0.52 33.36
N ARG A 432 -17.30 1.40 33.68
CA ARG A 432 -17.96 2.25 32.67
C ARG A 432 -17.29 3.62 32.62
N LYS A 433 -16.90 4.02 31.41
CA LYS A 433 -16.20 5.28 31.17
C LYS A 433 -17.23 6.40 30.99
N VAL A 434 -17.22 7.35 31.93
CA VAL A 434 -18.03 8.58 31.85
C VAL A 434 -17.14 9.69 31.30
N ASP A 435 -17.46 10.19 30.12
CA ASP A 435 -16.60 11.14 29.40
C ASP A 435 -16.85 12.61 29.79
N SER A 436 -17.93 12.92 30.50
CA SER A 436 -18.35 14.27 30.89
C SER A 436 -18.42 14.42 32.42
N ASP A 437 -17.80 15.47 32.97
CA ASP A 437 -17.84 15.79 34.40
C ASP A 437 -19.27 15.98 34.91
N LYS A 438 -20.08 16.75 34.19
CA LYS A 438 -21.50 16.96 34.54
C LYS A 438 -22.29 15.66 34.60
N THR A 439 -21.94 14.70 33.74
CA THR A 439 -22.56 13.38 33.74
C THR A 439 -22.12 12.55 34.95
N TRP A 440 -20.85 12.70 35.37
CA TRP A 440 -20.36 12.08 36.59
C TRP A 440 -21.07 12.67 37.82
N ASP A 441 -21.15 13.99 37.93
CA ASP A 441 -21.78 14.68 39.05
C ASP A 441 -23.27 14.30 39.19
N LEU A 442 -23.96 14.06 38.06
CA LEU A 442 -25.33 13.55 38.04
C LEU A 442 -25.42 12.10 38.56
N LEU A 443 -24.45 11.25 38.21
CA LEU A 443 -24.48 9.82 38.51
C LEU A 443 -23.94 9.47 39.89
N GLU A 444 -22.94 10.18 40.38
CA GLU A 444 -22.25 9.91 41.64
C GLU A 444 -23.20 9.71 42.83
N PRO A 445 -24.26 10.53 43.03
CA PRO A 445 -25.22 10.33 44.12
C PRO A 445 -26.11 9.09 43.95
N LEU A 446 -26.27 8.58 42.72
CA LEU A 446 -27.13 7.46 42.38
C LEU A 446 -26.39 6.10 42.40
N LEU A 447 -25.06 6.13 42.48
CA LEU A 447 -24.23 4.94 42.46
C LEU A 447 -24.04 4.36 43.87
N PRO A 448 -23.90 3.03 44.01
CA PRO A 448 -23.62 2.40 45.31
C PRO A 448 -22.36 3.00 45.95
N HIS A 449 -22.41 3.24 47.27
CA HIS A 449 -21.28 3.76 48.04
C HIS A 449 -19.99 2.95 47.77
N GLY A 450 -18.92 3.65 47.39
CA GLY A 450 -17.65 3.04 46.97
C GLY A 450 -17.52 2.83 45.45
N SER A 451 -18.43 3.37 44.64
CA SER A 451 -18.21 3.52 43.20
C SER A 451 -17.23 4.64 42.96
N GLU A 452 -15.93 4.32 42.98
CA GLU A 452 -14.88 5.28 42.67
C GLU A 452 -15.02 5.71 41.20
N ARG A 453 -14.94 7.03 40.96
CA ARG A 453 -14.63 7.55 39.64
C ARG A 453 -13.34 6.88 39.24
N GLU A 454 -13.38 5.99 38.25
CA GLU A 454 -12.14 5.54 37.62
C GLU A 454 -11.45 6.85 37.24
N PRO A 455 -10.28 7.17 37.83
CA PRO A 455 -9.67 8.47 37.61
C PRO A 455 -9.66 8.68 36.11
N GLN A 456 -9.87 9.91 35.64
CA GLN A 456 -9.42 10.28 34.30
C GLN A 456 -7.88 10.11 34.27
N ARG A 457 -7.39 8.87 34.33
CA ARG A 457 -6.24 8.47 33.57
C ARG A 457 -6.66 8.85 32.18
N ASP A 458 -5.95 9.80 31.58
CA ASP A 458 -5.90 10.09 30.16
C ASP A 458 -5.59 8.81 29.37
N SER A 459 -6.54 7.87 29.39
CA SER A 459 -6.38 6.46 29.05
C SER A 459 -7.28 6.07 27.88
N SER A 460 -8.10 6.99 27.37
CA SER A 460 -8.57 6.90 25.99
C SER A 460 -7.71 7.82 25.14
N ASN A 461 -6.94 7.22 24.26
CA ASN A 461 -6.13 7.88 23.24
C ASN A 461 -4.97 8.75 23.72
N HIS A 462 -4.93 9.44 24.86
CA HIS A 462 -3.79 10.33 25.10
C HIS A 462 -2.44 9.60 25.28
N TYR A 463 -2.38 8.38 25.83
CA TYR A 463 -1.12 7.62 25.86
C TYR A 463 -0.75 7.02 24.49
N VAL A 464 -1.73 6.60 23.69
CA VAL A 464 -1.50 6.07 22.33
C VAL A 464 -1.20 7.20 21.35
N ASP A 465 -1.86 8.34 21.49
CA ASP A 465 -1.69 9.55 20.71
C ASP A 465 -0.48 10.34 21.18
N ASN A 466 -0.11 10.38 22.46
CA ASN A 466 1.20 10.89 22.89
C ASN A 466 2.33 9.96 22.47
N ARG A 467 2.11 8.63 22.40
CA ARG A 467 3.10 7.72 21.80
C ARG A 467 3.23 7.96 20.30
N LYS A 468 2.12 8.10 19.58
CA LYS A 468 2.13 8.42 18.14
C LYS A 468 2.72 9.80 17.88
N GLU A 469 2.43 10.78 18.73
CA GLU A 469 2.91 12.15 18.62
C GLU A 469 4.38 12.25 19.01
N SER A 470 4.81 11.57 20.08
CA SER A 470 6.22 11.40 20.43
C SER A 470 6.98 10.71 19.30
N SER A 471 6.43 9.63 18.72
CA SER A 471 6.99 8.97 17.54
C SER A 471 7.00 9.89 16.31
N ARG A 472 5.96 10.68 16.06
CA ARG A 472 5.93 11.67 14.97
C ARG A 472 7.02 12.73 15.17
N ARG A 473 7.17 13.26 16.38
CA ARG A 473 8.23 14.22 16.72
C ARG A 473 9.61 13.61 16.55
N ALA A 474 9.85 12.40 17.07
CA ALA A 474 11.09 11.66 16.90
C ALA A 474 11.39 11.41 15.41
N ASN A 475 10.38 11.10 14.60
CA ASN A 475 10.50 10.94 13.14
C ASN A 475 10.87 12.25 12.44
N VAL A 476 10.22 13.37 12.79
CA VAL A 476 10.56 14.69 12.27
C VAL A 476 12.00 15.06 12.65
N ILE A 477 12.38 14.88 13.92
CA ILE A 477 13.73 15.11 14.43
C ILE A 477 14.75 14.31 13.63
N CYS A 478 14.50 13.01 13.43
CA CYS A 478 15.41 12.12 12.70
C CYS A 478 15.51 12.48 11.20
N LYS A 479 14.42 12.89 10.57
CA LYS A 479 14.42 13.31 9.16
C LYS A 479 15.13 14.63 8.92
N CYS A 480 14.98 15.58 9.84
CA CYS A 480 15.65 16.88 9.74
C CYS A 480 17.06 16.88 10.36
N MET A 481 17.43 15.83 11.09
CA MET A 481 18.72 15.69 11.78
C MET A 481 19.05 16.91 12.66
N SER A 482 18.02 17.53 13.28
CA SER A 482 18.18 18.73 14.11
C SER A 482 18.54 18.36 15.54
N LEU A 483 19.77 18.70 15.96
CA LEU A 483 20.27 18.51 17.33
C LEU A 483 19.47 19.32 18.35
N GLU A 484 19.06 20.54 17.99
CA GLU A 484 18.27 21.40 18.87
C GLU A 484 16.92 20.75 19.22
N LEU A 485 16.20 20.25 18.21
CA LEU A 485 14.92 19.57 18.43
C LEU A 485 15.11 18.25 19.19
N PHE A 486 16.22 17.53 18.95
CA PHE A 486 16.58 16.35 19.71
C PHE A 486 16.78 16.65 21.20
N PHE A 487 17.53 17.70 21.56
CA PHE A 487 17.75 18.07 22.95
C PHE A 487 16.47 18.55 23.63
N VAL A 488 15.61 19.29 22.93
CA VAL A 488 14.27 19.67 23.43
C VAL A 488 13.44 18.42 23.73
N HIS A 489 13.45 17.45 22.83
CA HIS A 489 12.76 16.16 23.03
C HIS A 489 13.33 15.40 24.25
N CYS A 490 14.65 15.32 24.37
CA CYS A 490 15.31 14.62 25.49
C CYS A 490 15.07 15.28 26.85
N ARG A 491 14.78 16.59 26.91
CA ARG A 491 14.40 17.28 28.16
C ARG A 491 13.00 16.87 28.63
N GLN A 492 12.08 16.63 27.69
CA GLN A 492 10.67 16.32 27.99
C GLN A 492 10.45 14.89 28.46
N TYR A 493 11.32 13.94 28.09
CA TYR A 493 11.18 12.53 28.45
C TYR A 493 12.21 12.07 29.49
N THR A 494 11.72 11.38 30.52
CA THR A 494 12.53 10.87 31.64
C THR A 494 13.25 9.57 31.31
N LYS A 495 12.79 8.82 30.30
CA LYS A 495 13.42 7.59 29.80
C LYS A 495 13.32 7.50 28.28
N TYR A 496 14.42 7.10 27.64
CA TYR A 496 14.40 6.65 26.24
C TYR A 496 13.59 5.36 26.14
N SER A 497 12.55 5.37 25.31
CA SER A 497 11.70 4.20 25.09
C SER A 497 12.28 3.33 23.99
N GLN A 498 11.91 2.05 23.96
CA GLN A 498 12.33 1.11 22.91
C GLN A 498 12.00 1.59 21.48
N TYR A 499 10.99 2.47 21.32
CA TYR A 499 10.58 3.06 20.04
C TYR A 499 11.57 4.11 19.52
N ASP A 500 12.42 4.67 20.38
CA ASP A 500 13.39 5.68 19.98
C ASP A 500 14.55 5.05 19.18
N HIS A 501 14.77 3.74 19.35
CA HIS A 501 15.71 2.98 18.55
C HIS A 501 15.32 2.93 17.07
N ASP A 502 14.05 2.70 16.74
CA ASP A 502 13.61 2.62 15.34
C ASP A 502 13.80 3.96 14.60
N HIS A 503 13.64 5.07 15.31
CA HIS A 503 13.91 6.40 14.77
C HIS A 503 15.41 6.62 14.57
N LEU A 504 16.25 6.24 15.54
CA LEU A 504 17.71 6.28 15.37
C LEU A 504 18.16 5.41 14.18
N TYR A 505 17.59 4.21 14.02
CA TYR A 505 17.91 3.37 12.88
C TYR A 505 17.50 3.99 11.56
N SER A 506 16.43 4.80 11.52
CA SER A 506 16.06 5.56 10.31
C SER A 506 17.07 6.67 9.95
N VAL A 507 17.77 7.22 10.95
CA VAL A 507 18.88 8.15 10.73
C VAL A 507 20.11 7.39 10.25
N ILE A 508 20.45 6.29 10.93
CA ILE A 508 21.59 5.44 10.59
C ILE A 508 21.47 4.97 9.14
N THR A 509 20.29 4.55 8.69
CA THR A 509 20.07 4.10 7.31
C THR A 509 20.18 5.20 6.24
N ASN A 510 20.23 6.48 6.63
CA ASN A 510 20.51 7.57 5.70
C ASN A 510 21.97 7.53 5.21
N GLY A 511 22.91 7.10 6.07
CA GLY A 511 24.31 6.84 5.72
C GLY A 511 25.17 8.07 5.37
N SER A 512 24.61 9.29 5.39
CA SER A 512 25.35 10.53 5.08
C SER A 512 26.30 10.97 6.20
N ALA A 513 27.32 11.78 5.87
CA ALA A 513 28.22 12.37 6.86
C ALA A 513 27.48 13.23 7.90
N GLN A 514 26.46 13.98 7.49
CA GLN A 514 25.60 14.74 8.41
C GLN A 514 24.84 13.81 9.37
N SER A 515 24.32 12.69 8.86
CA SER A 515 23.65 11.69 9.71
C SER A 515 24.60 11.08 10.73
N LEU A 516 25.88 10.89 10.38
CA LEU A 516 26.91 10.41 11.30
C LEU A 516 27.18 11.41 12.43
N GLU A 517 27.32 12.70 12.13
CA GLU A 517 27.50 13.74 13.16
C GLU A 517 26.30 13.85 14.11
N PHE A 518 25.09 13.71 13.55
CA PHE A 518 23.88 13.65 14.35
C PHE A 518 23.85 12.40 15.25
N VAL A 519 24.16 11.22 14.71
CA VAL A 519 24.26 9.96 15.47
C VAL A 519 25.33 10.05 16.57
N LYS A 520 26.50 10.64 16.27
CA LYS A 520 27.57 10.88 17.25
C LYS A 520 27.04 11.62 18.48
N SER A 521 26.31 12.70 18.22
CA SER A 521 25.73 13.54 19.26
C SER A 521 24.64 12.82 20.08
N ILE A 522 23.83 11.98 19.43
CA ILE A 522 22.80 11.17 20.12
C ILE A 522 23.47 10.14 21.03
N VAL A 523 24.44 9.39 20.51
CA VAL A 523 25.10 8.28 21.23
C VAL A 523 25.93 8.79 22.41
N GLN A 524 26.48 10.00 22.32
CA GLN A 524 27.19 10.66 23.43
C GLN A 524 26.25 11.21 24.52
N HIS A 525 24.94 11.26 24.29
CA HIS A 525 24.01 11.83 25.25
C HIS A 525 23.84 10.91 26.50
N PRO A 526 23.94 11.42 27.75
CA PRO A 526 23.94 10.59 28.96
C PRO A 526 22.67 9.74 29.18
N LYS A 527 21.54 10.15 28.61
CA LYS A 527 20.27 9.42 28.68
C LYS A 527 20.13 8.31 27.62
N PHE A 528 21.07 8.21 26.68
CA PHE A 528 20.99 7.20 25.64
C PHE A 528 21.28 5.81 26.24
N PRO A 529 20.41 4.82 26.02
CA PRO A 529 20.55 3.50 26.65
C PRO A 529 21.87 2.82 26.28
N THR A 530 22.36 1.98 27.20
CA THR A 530 23.67 1.32 27.13
C THR A 530 23.79 0.31 25.98
N LYS A 531 25.05 -0.09 25.72
CA LYS A 531 25.61 -0.99 24.67
C LYS A 531 24.72 -2.14 24.16
N GLU A 532 23.83 -2.69 24.98
CA GLU A 532 23.11 -3.95 24.70
C GLU A 532 21.99 -3.83 23.65
N SER A 533 21.61 -2.60 23.27
CA SER A 533 20.46 -2.33 22.40
C SER A 533 20.78 -2.09 20.92
N ILE A 534 22.06 -2.09 20.55
CA ILE A 534 22.50 -1.72 19.20
C ILE A 534 22.57 -2.94 18.28
N CYS A 535 21.72 -2.94 17.26
CA CYS A 535 21.62 -3.98 16.25
C CYS A 535 22.61 -3.71 15.12
N LEU A 536 23.70 -4.48 15.09
CA LEU A 536 24.76 -4.39 14.08
C LEU A 536 24.21 -4.50 12.66
N THR A 537 23.24 -5.39 12.44
CA THR A 537 22.60 -5.59 11.13
C THR A 537 21.95 -4.30 10.63
N LYS A 538 21.23 -3.57 11.50
CA LYS A 538 20.62 -2.28 11.12
C LYS A 538 21.65 -1.19 10.83
N ILE A 539 22.83 -1.23 11.46
CA ILE A 539 23.94 -0.33 11.14
C ILE A 539 24.54 -0.69 9.78
N ALA A 540 24.81 -1.98 9.53
CA ALA A 540 25.31 -2.45 8.25
C ALA A 540 24.34 -2.13 7.10
N SER A 541 23.02 -2.19 7.35
CA SER A 541 21.98 -1.79 6.38
C SER A 541 22.03 -0.30 5.98
N SER A 542 22.84 0.54 6.63
CA SER A 542 23.06 1.92 6.19
C SER A 542 23.85 2.05 4.89
N GLY A 543 24.62 1.02 4.51
CA GLY A 543 25.56 1.13 3.39
C GLY A 543 26.75 2.06 3.68
N SER A 544 26.87 2.64 4.88
CA SER A 544 27.87 3.67 5.20
C SER A 544 29.05 3.07 5.97
N ILE A 545 30.21 2.99 5.32
CA ILE A 545 31.46 2.51 5.92
C ILE A 545 31.81 3.33 7.16
N LEU A 546 31.71 4.67 7.07
CA LEU A 546 32.00 5.59 8.17
C LEU A 546 31.11 5.34 9.40
N MET A 547 29.83 5.05 9.18
CA MET A 547 28.89 4.73 10.26
C MET A 547 29.27 3.44 10.97
N ILE A 548 29.64 2.41 10.19
CA ILE A 548 30.05 1.11 10.72
C ILE A 548 31.37 1.23 11.49
N ASP A 549 32.37 1.93 10.93
CA ASP A 549 33.66 2.18 11.58
C ASP A 549 33.49 2.97 12.88
N TYR A 550 32.61 3.98 12.89
CA TYR A 550 32.29 4.72 14.11
C TYR A 550 31.73 3.82 15.21
N PHE A 551 30.69 3.03 14.92
CA PHE A 551 30.13 2.12 15.94
C PHE A 551 31.09 1.00 16.34
N LYS A 552 31.96 0.54 15.42
CA LYS A 552 33.03 -0.42 15.71
C LYS A 552 34.05 0.18 16.70
N SER A 553 34.41 1.44 16.53
CA SER A 553 35.33 2.15 17.45
C SER A 553 34.73 2.36 18.84
N LEU A 554 33.43 2.65 18.92
CA LEU A 554 32.73 2.82 20.21
C LEU A 554 32.56 1.50 20.97
N TYR A 555 32.28 0.42 20.23
CA TYR A 555 31.83 -0.85 20.81
C TYR A 555 32.62 -2.05 20.31
N PRO A 556 33.96 -2.06 20.45
CA PRO A 556 34.81 -3.09 19.85
C PRO A 556 34.44 -4.52 20.29
N LEU A 557 34.01 -4.70 21.55
CA LEU A 557 33.59 -5.99 22.09
C LEU A 557 32.31 -6.54 21.45
N CYS A 558 31.44 -5.69 20.91
CA CYS A 558 30.22 -6.10 20.22
C CYS A 558 30.53 -6.50 18.76
N TYR A 559 31.61 -5.96 18.20
CA TYR A 559 32.06 -6.18 16.82
C TYR A 559 33.10 -7.31 16.73
N THR A 560 32.78 -8.50 17.23
CA THR A 560 33.57 -9.68 16.89
C THR A 560 33.54 -9.89 15.37
N ASP A 561 34.66 -10.33 14.77
CA ASP A 561 34.75 -10.53 13.31
C ASP A 561 33.58 -11.37 12.75
N ARG A 562 33.12 -12.36 13.55
CA ARG A 562 31.97 -13.21 13.22
C ARG A 562 30.64 -12.47 13.28
N ALA A 563 30.39 -11.67 14.31
CA ALA A 563 29.15 -10.88 14.43
C ALA A 563 29.10 -9.78 13.36
N HIS A 564 30.24 -9.17 13.08
CA HIS A 564 30.40 -8.15 12.05
C HIS A 564 30.16 -8.73 10.65
N SER A 565 30.81 -9.85 10.31
CA SER A 565 30.59 -10.56 9.03
C SER A 565 29.12 -10.95 8.84
N ARG A 566 28.48 -11.46 9.90
CA ARG A 566 27.05 -11.80 9.87
C ARG A 566 26.19 -10.55 9.61
N ALA A 567 26.43 -9.45 10.32
CA ALA A 567 25.69 -8.21 10.11
C ALA A 567 25.84 -7.66 8.68
N LEU A 568 27.06 -7.68 8.13
CA LEU A 568 27.33 -7.27 6.74
C LEU A 568 26.55 -8.12 5.74
N LEU A 569 26.59 -9.44 5.93
CA LEU A 569 25.85 -10.38 5.09
C LEU A 569 24.32 -10.19 5.19
N GLU A 570 23.78 -10.07 6.40
CA GLU A 570 22.35 -9.85 6.66
C GLU A 570 21.87 -8.49 6.15
N SER A 571 22.76 -7.51 5.99
CA SER A 571 22.40 -6.19 5.46
C SER A 571 22.09 -6.18 3.96
N GLY A 572 22.62 -7.16 3.22
CA GLY A 572 22.57 -7.22 1.76
C GLY A 572 23.45 -6.19 1.03
N GLN A 573 24.26 -5.40 1.73
CA GLN A 573 25.11 -4.35 1.12
C GLN A 573 26.44 -4.93 0.62
N VAL A 574 26.51 -5.27 -0.67
CA VAL A 574 27.69 -5.93 -1.28
C VAL A 574 28.94 -5.06 -1.25
N ASP A 575 28.83 -3.77 -1.56
CA ASP A 575 30.00 -2.88 -1.62
C ASP A 575 30.66 -2.69 -0.26
N VAL A 576 29.85 -2.59 0.79
CA VAL A 576 30.35 -2.53 2.17
C VAL A 576 31.06 -3.84 2.53
N LEU A 577 30.48 -5.00 2.18
CA LEU A 577 31.12 -6.29 2.41
C LEU A 577 32.46 -6.39 1.68
N LYS A 578 32.51 -5.99 0.40
CA LYS A 578 33.74 -5.95 -0.40
C LYS A 578 34.81 -5.11 0.29
N HIS A 579 34.48 -3.87 0.67
CA HIS A 579 35.42 -2.98 1.36
C HIS A 579 36.04 -3.62 2.62
N TYR A 580 35.22 -4.26 3.46
CA TYR A 580 35.74 -4.91 4.66
C TYR A 580 36.51 -6.20 4.39
N ILE A 581 36.21 -6.93 3.30
CA ILE A 581 37.01 -8.09 2.88
C ILE A 581 38.41 -7.63 2.44
N THR A 582 38.49 -6.58 1.62
CA THR A 582 39.76 -5.99 1.17
C THR A 582 40.58 -5.52 2.37
N LYS A 583 39.98 -4.71 3.25
CA LYS A 583 40.64 -4.20 4.46
C LYS A 583 41.00 -5.28 5.49
N GLN A 584 40.28 -6.40 5.51
CA GLN A 584 40.46 -7.49 6.48
C GLN A 584 40.33 -8.86 5.82
N PRO A 585 41.39 -9.37 5.15
CA PRO A 585 41.33 -10.63 4.40
C PRO A 585 40.86 -11.84 5.22
N LYS A 586 41.09 -11.84 6.55
CA LYS A 586 40.59 -12.86 7.48
C LYS A 586 39.06 -13.03 7.46
N LEU A 587 38.30 -12.00 7.09
CA LEU A 587 36.84 -12.09 6.96
C LEU A 587 36.45 -13.08 5.86
N LYS A 588 37.26 -13.23 4.80
CA LYS A 588 37.07 -14.23 3.73
C LYS A 588 36.87 -15.63 4.30
N ARG A 589 37.75 -16.05 5.22
CA ARG A 589 37.69 -17.36 5.88
C ARG A 589 36.47 -17.51 6.79
N ILE A 590 36.07 -16.42 7.46
CA ILE A 590 34.90 -16.42 8.34
C ILE A 590 33.61 -16.53 7.53
N LEU A 591 33.53 -15.87 6.37
CA LEU A 591 32.37 -15.92 5.48
C LEU A 591 32.11 -17.34 4.98
N SER A 592 33.14 -18.08 4.54
CA SER A 592 32.99 -19.49 4.13
C SER A 592 32.37 -20.36 5.25
N GLY A 593 32.70 -20.08 6.51
CA GLY A 593 32.10 -20.77 7.67
C GLY A 593 30.72 -20.26 8.12
N LEU A 594 30.33 -19.04 7.72
CA LEU A 594 29.06 -18.42 8.10
C LEU A 594 27.92 -18.72 7.13
N VAL A 595 28.22 -18.87 5.84
CA VAL A 595 27.21 -19.03 4.79
C VAL A 595 26.68 -20.47 4.79
N THR A 596 25.82 -20.75 5.77
CA THR A 596 25.12 -22.03 5.91
C THR A 596 23.88 -22.10 5.01
N ARG A 597 23.32 -23.29 4.83
CA ARG A 597 22.03 -23.48 4.13
C ARG A 597 20.89 -22.63 4.71
N ALA A 598 20.83 -22.47 6.04
CA ALA A 598 19.84 -21.61 6.68
C ALA A 598 20.03 -20.14 6.30
N TYR A 599 21.29 -19.74 6.12
CA TYR A 599 21.65 -18.39 5.74
C TYR A 599 21.32 -18.07 4.28
N ILE A 600 21.58 -19.02 3.37
CA ILE A 600 21.17 -18.91 1.98
C ILE A 600 19.65 -18.75 1.90
N LYS A 601 18.90 -19.56 2.67
CA LYS A 601 17.45 -19.40 2.79
C LYS A 601 17.08 -17.98 3.25
N TYR A 602 17.78 -17.44 4.26
CA TYR A 602 17.57 -16.07 4.74
C TYR A 602 17.79 -15.02 3.65
N LEU A 603 18.93 -15.06 2.94
CA LEU A 603 19.24 -14.12 1.85
C LEU A 603 18.17 -14.16 0.76
N LEU A 604 17.67 -15.36 0.43
CA LEU A 604 16.61 -15.54 -0.56
C LEU A 604 15.25 -15.04 -0.04
N THR A 605 14.90 -15.27 1.23
CA THR A 605 13.61 -14.84 1.80
C THR A 605 13.53 -13.34 2.04
N GLU A 606 14.63 -12.70 2.42
CA GLU A 606 14.70 -11.25 2.66
C GLU A 606 15.05 -10.45 1.39
N ASN A 607 15.07 -11.11 0.23
CA ASN A 607 15.37 -10.52 -1.08
C ASN A 607 16.76 -9.87 -1.21
N HIS A 608 17.77 -10.38 -0.51
CA HIS A 608 19.17 -9.97 -0.66
C HIS A 608 19.85 -10.71 -1.83
N MET A 609 19.24 -10.63 -3.02
CA MET A 609 19.66 -11.39 -4.21
C MET A 609 21.04 -10.97 -4.71
N GLU A 610 21.37 -9.68 -4.62
CA GLU A 610 22.68 -9.14 -4.98
C GLU A 610 23.79 -9.74 -4.11
N MET A 611 23.56 -9.81 -2.79
CA MET A 611 24.46 -10.48 -1.85
C MET A 611 24.60 -11.98 -2.16
N PHE A 612 23.50 -12.68 -2.43
CA PHE A 612 23.55 -14.09 -2.82
C PHE A 612 24.39 -14.32 -4.09
N LEU A 613 24.18 -13.52 -5.14
CA LEU A 613 24.92 -13.61 -6.39
C LEU A 613 26.39 -13.24 -6.20
N TYR A 614 26.70 -12.24 -5.37
CA TYR A 614 28.09 -11.90 -5.03
C TYR A 614 28.80 -13.04 -4.31
N LEU A 615 28.15 -13.66 -3.33
CA LEU A 615 28.72 -14.80 -2.60
C LEU A 615 28.93 -16.02 -3.51
N LEU A 616 28.01 -16.24 -4.45
CA LEU A 616 28.19 -17.23 -5.49
C LEU A 616 29.38 -16.86 -6.39
N LYS A 617 29.48 -15.59 -6.80
CA LYS A 617 30.54 -15.12 -7.69
C LYS A 617 31.93 -15.35 -7.10
N LYS A 618 32.12 -14.96 -5.83
CA LYS A 618 33.42 -15.08 -5.17
C LYS A 618 33.66 -16.48 -4.55
N GLY A 619 32.83 -17.48 -4.86
CA GLY A 619 33.05 -18.87 -4.47
C GLY A 619 32.81 -19.17 -2.98
N TYR A 620 32.14 -18.28 -2.23
CA TYR A 620 31.88 -18.47 -0.80
C TYR A 620 30.79 -19.51 -0.50
N LEU A 621 30.12 -20.01 -1.54
CA LEU A 621 29.00 -20.96 -1.45
C LEU A 621 29.43 -22.40 -1.75
N GLU A 622 30.38 -22.94 -0.97
CA GLU A 622 30.81 -24.35 -1.11
C GLU A 622 29.62 -25.33 -0.97
N TYR A 623 28.60 -24.98 -0.19
CA TYR A 623 27.38 -25.77 0.03
C TYR A 623 26.34 -25.72 -1.09
N TYR A 624 26.57 -24.98 -2.18
CA TYR A 624 25.60 -24.87 -3.28
C TYR A 624 25.20 -26.23 -3.87
N ASN A 625 26.13 -27.19 -3.91
CA ASN A 625 25.86 -28.57 -4.33
C ASN A 625 24.80 -29.26 -3.44
N GLY A 626 24.68 -28.88 -2.17
CA GLY A 626 23.68 -29.40 -1.23
C GLY A 626 22.27 -28.81 -1.38
N LEU A 627 22.11 -27.63 -2.01
CA LEU A 627 20.79 -26.99 -2.22
C LEU A 627 19.91 -27.75 -3.23
N GLN A 628 20.52 -28.60 -4.06
CA GLN A 628 19.81 -29.41 -5.05
C GLN A 628 18.91 -30.50 -4.45
N SER A 629 19.19 -30.94 -3.21
CA SER A 629 18.46 -32.00 -2.51
C SER A 629 17.14 -31.55 -1.86
N THR A 630 16.84 -30.26 -1.97
CA THR A 630 15.85 -29.58 -1.12
C THR A 630 14.50 -29.49 -1.82
N SER A 631 13.59 -30.43 -1.52
CA SER A 631 12.27 -30.58 -2.18
C SER A 631 11.39 -29.34 -2.17
N ALA A 632 11.61 -28.42 -1.22
CA ALA A 632 10.86 -27.17 -1.11
C ALA A 632 11.10 -26.18 -2.27
N TYR A 633 12.31 -26.13 -2.84
CA TYR A 633 12.64 -25.18 -3.92
C TYR A 633 12.37 -25.73 -5.32
N LYS A 634 12.31 -27.06 -5.47
CA LYS A 634 11.96 -27.70 -6.76
C LYS A 634 10.54 -27.38 -7.25
N LYS A 635 9.64 -27.04 -6.32
CA LYS A 635 8.22 -26.78 -6.63
C LYS A 635 7.93 -25.34 -7.02
N ASP A 636 8.80 -24.39 -6.69
CA ASP A 636 8.62 -23.00 -7.07
C ASP A 636 9.37 -22.71 -8.38
N PRO A 637 8.66 -22.42 -9.48
CA PRO A 637 9.26 -22.22 -10.78
C PRO A 637 10.18 -20.99 -10.83
N ILE A 638 9.94 -19.97 -10.00
CA ILE A 638 10.78 -18.78 -9.93
C ILE A 638 12.13 -19.14 -9.31
N TRP A 639 12.13 -19.87 -8.20
CA TRP A 639 13.36 -20.31 -7.53
C TRP A 639 14.16 -21.30 -8.38
N LYS A 640 13.47 -22.20 -9.09
CA LYS A 640 14.12 -23.08 -10.07
C LYS A 640 14.79 -22.27 -11.18
N GLY A 641 14.14 -21.22 -11.67
CA GLY A 641 14.69 -20.30 -12.68
C GLY A 641 15.93 -19.56 -12.19
N ILE A 642 15.92 -19.01 -10.97
CA ILE A 642 17.07 -18.31 -10.37
C ILE A 642 18.26 -19.26 -10.16
N ILE A 643 18.00 -20.47 -9.66
CA ILE A 643 19.04 -21.49 -9.44
C ILE A 643 19.63 -21.93 -10.78
N LEU A 644 18.79 -22.15 -11.81
CA LEU A 644 19.26 -22.48 -13.16
C LEU A 644 20.05 -21.34 -13.79
N PHE A 645 19.60 -20.09 -13.64
CA PHE A 645 20.32 -18.91 -14.11
C PHE A 645 21.72 -18.79 -13.47
N ALA A 646 21.78 -18.95 -12.14
CA ALA A 646 23.03 -18.98 -11.40
C ALA A 646 23.96 -20.11 -11.89
N LYS A 647 23.38 -21.28 -12.21
CA LYS A 647 24.09 -22.46 -12.72
C LYS A 647 24.64 -22.27 -14.13
N ASP A 648 23.85 -21.71 -15.04
CA ASP A 648 24.20 -21.54 -16.45
C ASP A 648 25.31 -20.50 -16.61
N ARG A 649 25.35 -19.48 -15.75
CA ARG A 649 26.44 -18.51 -15.72
C ARG A 649 27.74 -19.05 -15.11
N TYR A 650 27.65 -19.91 -14.08
CA TYR A 650 28.84 -20.39 -13.36
C TYR A 650 29.49 -21.65 -13.94
N ASN A 651 28.73 -22.52 -14.60
CA ASN A 651 29.29 -23.71 -15.25
C ASN A 651 29.80 -23.45 -16.67
N ASN A 652 29.80 -22.20 -17.12
CA ASN A 652 30.37 -21.82 -18.41
C ASN A 652 31.67 -21.03 -18.17
N PRO A 653 32.81 -21.70 -17.91
CA PRO A 653 34.08 -21.07 -17.54
C PRO A 653 34.77 -20.30 -18.69
N GLN A 654 34.06 -19.95 -19.76
CA GLN A 654 34.64 -19.29 -20.96
C GLN A 654 34.63 -17.76 -20.92
N GLU A 655 34.25 -17.13 -19.81
CA GLU A 655 34.45 -15.70 -19.58
C GLU A 655 35.40 -15.53 -18.39
N THR A 656 36.68 -15.87 -18.60
CA THR A 656 37.79 -15.49 -17.74
C THR A 656 38.17 -14.05 -18.02
N ASP A 657 38.11 -13.22 -16.96
CA ASP A 657 39.12 -12.22 -16.61
C ASP A 657 39.33 -11.00 -17.54
N ASP A 658 38.30 -10.16 -17.71
CA ASP A 658 38.47 -8.76 -18.16
C ASP A 658 38.07 -7.72 -17.07
N ASP A 659 37.72 -8.17 -15.85
CA ASP A 659 37.25 -7.29 -14.74
C ASP A 659 38.15 -7.35 -13.48
N ASP A 660 39.22 -8.17 -13.49
CA ASP A 660 40.17 -8.27 -12.36
C ASP A 660 41.50 -7.51 -12.65
N ASP A 661 41.63 -6.81 -13.79
CA ASP A 661 42.79 -5.97 -14.16
C ASP A 661 42.88 -4.63 -13.36
N ASP A 662 41.99 -4.39 -12.40
CA ASP A 662 42.09 -3.25 -11.45
C ASP A 662 42.70 -3.66 -10.08
N GLU A 663 43.19 -4.91 -9.93
CA GLU A 663 43.88 -5.39 -8.70
C GLU A 663 45.40 -5.67 -8.91
N GLU A 664 46.00 -5.32 -10.06
CA GLU A 664 47.46 -5.32 -10.25
C GLU A 664 47.97 -3.87 -10.20
N ASP A 665 48.44 -3.42 -9.02
CA ASP A 665 49.47 -2.36 -8.80
C ASP A 665 49.63 -2.10 -7.28
N GLU A 666 49.75 -3.17 -6.45
CA GLU A 666 50.09 -3.04 -5.01
C GLU A 666 51.58 -3.29 -4.70
N ASP A 667 52.44 -3.35 -5.73
CA ASP A 667 53.91 -3.47 -5.58
C ASP A 667 54.67 -2.14 -5.85
N GLU A 668 54.00 -1.04 -6.23
CA GLU A 668 54.66 0.26 -6.48
C GLU A 668 54.59 1.25 -5.29
N GLU A 669 53.82 0.98 -4.22
CA GLU A 669 53.74 1.87 -3.04
C GLU A 669 54.94 1.78 -2.08
N GLU A 670 55.94 0.90 -2.31
CA GLU A 670 57.19 0.89 -1.53
C GLU A 670 58.30 1.81 -2.10
N GLU A 671 58.17 2.35 -3.32
CA GLU A 671 59.18 3.28 -3.90
C GLU A 671 58.86 4.77 -3.65
N GLU A 672 57.61 5.15 -3.36
CA GLU A 672 57.26 6.56 -3.06
C GLU A 672 57.56 6.98 -1.60
N GLU A 673 57.76 6.05 -0.66
CA GLU A 673 58.19 6.40 0.71
C GLU A 673 59.70 6.74 0.80
N GLU A 674 60.53 6.37 -0.18
CA GLU A 674 61.96 6.75 -0.20
C GLU A 674 62.22 8.16 -0.76
N GLU A 675 61.38 8.69 -1.66
CA GLU A 675 61.55 10.06 -2.20
C GLU A 675 61.08 11.17 -1.24
N GLU A 676 60.12 10.89 -0.34
CA GLU A 676 59.60 11.88 0.62
C GLU A 676 60.55 12.20 1.79
N ASP A 677 61.58 11.37 2.01
CA ASP A 677 62.61 11.60 3.03
C ASP A 677 63.81 12.41 2.50
N GLU A 678 64.03 12.45 1.18
CA GLU A 678 65.08 13.31 0.58
C GLU A 678 64.66 14.79 0.48
N GLU A 679 63.37 15.09 0.22
CA GLU A 679 62.89 16.49 0.15
C GLU A 679 62.84 17.22 1.50
N LYS A 680 62.85 16.49 2.63
CA LYS A 680 62.82 17.10 3.97
C LYS A 680 64.19 17.60 4.44
N GLU A 681 65.30 17.19 3.82
CA GLU A 681 66.63 17.71 4.16
C GLU A 681 66.99 19.05 3.46
N GLU A 682 66.31 19.42 2.37
CA GLU A 682 66.68 20.63 1.60
C GLU A 682 66.03 21.94 2.09
N ILE A 683 65.02 21.86 2.98
CA ILE A 683 64.25 23.03 3.46
C ILE A 683 64.79 23.61 4.80
N ILE A 684 66.02 23.27 5.20
CA ILE A 684 66.72 23.96 6.30
C ILE A 684 67.84 24.83 5.73
N LYS A 685 67.50 25.94 5.06
CA LYS A 685 68.33 27.14 4.98
C LYS A 685 67.55 28.32 4.42
N ILE A 686 67.77 29.47 5.05
CA ILE A 686 67.41 30.84 4.64
C ILE A 686 66.14 31.42 5.32
N GLN A 687 66.39 32.03 6.49
CA GLN A 687 65.70 33.24 6.96
C GLN A 687 66.40 34.51 6.38
N PRO A 688 66.00 35.76 6.72
CA PRO A 688 64.69 36.43 6.65
C PRO A 688 64.82 37.87 6.05
N LYS A 689 63.73 38.66 5.93
CA LYS A 689 63.63 40.06 6.46
C LYS A 689 62.32 40.82 6.12
N ARG A 690 61.63 41.21 7.21
CA ARG A 690 60.89 42.47 7.52
C ARG A 690 60.65 43.52 6.40
N LYS A 691 59.41 44.04 6.31
CA LYS A 691 58.99 45.36 6.88
C LYS A 691 57.49 45.68 6.69
N LYS A 692 57.06 46.63 7.53
CA LYS A 692 55.75 47.17 7.97
C LYS A 692 54.85 47.87 6.92
N PRO A 693 53.59 48.26 7.31
CA PRO A 693 52.43 48.50 6.45
C PRO A 693 52.09 49.98 6.23
N GLU A 694 51.10 50.27 5.37
CA GLU A 694 50.44 51.57 5.31
C GLU A 694 48.96 51.50 4.88
N ALA A 695 48.23 52.52 5.31
CA ALA A 695 46.80 52.61 5.56
C ALA A 695 45.94 52.96 4.33
N LYS A 696 44.62 52.74 4.43
CA LYS A 696 43.63 53.40 3.56
C LYS A 696 42.42 53.92 4.34
N GLN A 697 42.14 55.19 4.05
CA GLN A 697 41.04 56.02 4.52
C GLN A 697 39.74 55.74 3.73
N GLU A 698 38.60 55.93 4.39
CA GLU A 698 37.30 56.36 3.84
C GLU A 698 37.43 57.73 3.10
N PRO A 699 36.48 58.24 2.26
CA PRO A 699 35.02 58.20 2.51
C PRO A 699 34.04 58.24 1.30
N ASN A 700 32.76 58.06 1.65
CA ASN A 700 31.52 58.69 1.16
C ASN A 700 31.29 58.97 -0.35
N GLY A 701 30.15 58.50 -0.86
CA GLY A 701 29.57 59.00 -2.12
C GLY A 701 28.21 58.40 -2.48
N THR A 702 27.14 59.04 -1.97
CA THR A 702 25.72 58.84 -2.30
C THR A 702 25.40 59.22 -3.75
N THR A 703 24.68 58.37 -4.51
CA THR A 703 23.90 58.83 -5.68
C THR A 703 22.59 58.06 -5.89
N LYS A 704 21.56 58.84 -6.24
CA LYS A 704 20.13 58.51 -6.40
C LYS A 704 19.85 57.69 -7.67
N THR A 705 19.04 56.64 -7.54
CA THR A 705 18.51 55.85 -8.65
C THR A 705 17.19 56.45 -9.17
N LYS A 706 17.15 56.84 -10.46
CA LYS A 706 15.94 57.25 -11.19
C LYS A 706 15.17 56.02 -11.70
N MET A 707 13.87 55.94 -11.38
CA MET A 707 12.91 55.00 -11.97
C MET A 707 12.66 55.32 -13.45
N LYS A 708 12.72 54.29 -14.31
CA LYS A 708 12.32 54.33 -15.72
C LYS A 708 10.93 53.70 -15.86
N LYS A 709 9.99 54.48 -16.38
CA LYS A 709 8.60 54.11 -16.69
C LYS A 709 8.58 53.39 -18.04
N ILE A 710 8.01 52.18 -18.09
CA ILE A 710 7.84 51.38 -19.31
C ILE A 710 6.43 51.62 -19.86
N GLU A 711 6.34 52.10 -21.10
CA GLU A 711 5.11 52.27 -21.87
C GLU A 711 4.67 50.95 -22.53
N GLN A 712 3.36 50.70 -22.53
CA GLN A 712 2.69 49.62 -23.29
C GLN A 712 2.23 50.13 -24.66
N PRO A 713 2.29 49.32 -25.74
CA PRO A 713 1.75 49.70 -27.04
C PRO A 713 0.26 49.37 -27.19
N LYS A 714 -0.50 50.35 -27.70
CA LYS A 714 -1.93 50.27 -28.05
C LYS A 714 -2.16 49.41 -29.30
N LYS A 715 -3.10 48.45 -29.21
CA LYS A 715 -3.73 47.79 -30.37
C LYS A 715 -4.71 48.74 -31.07
N LYS A 716 -4.55 48.90 -32.39
CA LYS A 716 -5.52 49.55 -33.28
C LYS A 716 -6.48 48.50 -33.83
N SER A 717 -7.77 48.78 -33.75
CA SER A 717 -8.84 48.17 -34.55
C SER A 717 -9.11 49.03 -35.79
N LYS A 718 -9.38 48.40 -36.94
CA LYS A 718 -10.36 48.88 -37.93
C LYS A 718 -10.56 47.91 -39.10
N LYS A 719 -11.85 47.70 -39.37
CA LYS A 719 -12.56 47.23 -40.58
C LYS A 719 -12.31 45.81 -41.06
#